data_AF-A0A9P7KF03-F1
#
_entry.id   AF-A0A9P7KF03-F1
#
_cell.length_a   1.000
_cell.length_b   1.000
_cell.length_c   1.000
_cell.angle_alpha   90.00
_cell.angle_beta   90.00
_cell.angle_gamma   90.00
#
_symmetry.space_group_name_H-M   'P 1'
#
loop_
_entity.id
_entity.type
_entity.pdbx_description
1 polymer ?
#
loop_
_entity_poly.entity_id
_entity_poly.type
_entity_poly.pdbx_seq_one_letter_code
_entity_poly.pdbx_strand_id
1 'polypeptide(L)'
;MPKSAKKRKDKAADFSVPNLCSDILVYLAYSDLEVESKAQAREGQTTGVQCNRYFIQSALHIFPEIRIDAIRFLDLLLEHIPQAVIVGWNEDNNGHGARILEGYLGVLNAGTKYGETDGPLKATSTASVVLTPASKLTVLHSLSTFLQVSLSSFAGPSSSSRTSFDPSTSLPTWYLASSFSREADYLAFEDLINPSAPSPLRRRKWQEEVDPEEGDDNFPCNASAAGPLLGEPFSLQELGDISNVIGASEFDNADQPDTSFVAHLARTLHSTLISTFLDCAPAVFSPSASPTETQLQLVLSVVQIVQSLYGVIVQAPSSPKGNRSTALEDLGAILGYMTPYFPFQPSGTRDIKVEQSFQELNLIFCELASLLVLTTNAESARATRRGNGRQQGSKAAAGGTDGGAKALSIQTQRVSDYILQLLRGEPSSGSQLGRTLTPSAYAGLLPAIWALLNMSSSGTLAQHQEIASAVLHATVEHSIKTSSKSALKKPTIEFVARLVLLSTEPRYHGSFRLGRDQDEDQKLEEWVAHLPQPLWELGANNLAASEIIIRFLLRVLQRRSRVVHVPKTIAALRSKLVPYFSMTHAVRGQLLGPYSKLPAASPLRRLALDLVATLVSGFGTAEDGLCTAVELAVVGTGEQGYWTQVREKTCY
;
A
#
# COMPACT_ATOMS: atom_id res chain seq x y z
N MET A 1 -5.61 75.38 15.02
CA MET A 1 -6.85 74.91 15.68
C MET A 1 -7.88 74.54 14.62
N PRO A 2 -8.78 73.55 14.80
CA PRO A 2 -8.80 72.47 15.79
C PRO A 2 -9.02 71.05 15.16
N LYS A 3 -8.45 69.99 15.77
CA LYS A 3 -9.11 68.88 16.52
C LYS A 3 -9.95 67.94 15.62
N SER A 4 -9.71 66.62 15.57
CA SER A 4 -9.88 65.75 16.73
C SER A 4 -9.27 64.35 16.48
N ALA A 5 -8.34 63.95 17.35
CA ALA A 5 -7.80 62.60 17.43
C ALA A 5 -8.69 61.74 18.34
N LYS A 6 -9.18 60.60 17.83
CA LYS A 6 -9.95 59.63 18.62
C LYS A 6 -9.12 58.37 18.83
N LYS A 7 -8.49 58.35 20.01
CA LYS A 7 -7.78 57.26 20.67
C LYS A 7 -8.75 56.06 20.83
N ARG A 8 -8.48 54.93 20.18
CA ARG A 8 -9.14 53.64 20.48
C ARG A 8 -8.18 52.80 21.32
N LYS A 9 -8.64 52.48 22.53
CA LYS A 9 -7.97 51.67 23.55
C LYS A 9 -7.82 50.24 23.08
N ASP A 10 -6.62 49.70 23.22
CA ASP A 10 -6.38 48.26 23.34
C ASP A 10 -7.11 47.73 24.58
N LYS A 11 -7.95 46.72 24.37
CA LYS A 11 -8.48 45.85 25.41
C LYS A 11 -8.08 44.44 24.97
N ALA A 12 -6.97 43.95 25.51
CA ALA A 12 -6.69 42.52 25.56
C ALA A 12 -7.80 41.88 26.39
N ALA A 13 -8.61 41.03 25.75
CA ALA A 13 -9.48 40.10 26.43
C ALA A 13 -8.78 38.74 26.36
N ASP A 14 -8.19 38.34 27.49
CA ASP A 14 -7.86 36.94 27.73
C ASP A 14 -9.16 36.12 27.64
N PHE A 15 -9.30 35.36 26.56
CA PHE A 15 -10.25 34.27 26.49
C PHE A 15 -9.51 33.01 26.94
N SER A 16 -9.62 32.67 28.23
CA SER A 16 -9.36 31.30 28.66
C SER A 16 -10.46 30.42 28.11
N VAL A 17 -10.08 29.42 27.31
CA VAL A 17 -10.96 28.31 26.92
C VAL A 17 -11.41 27.59 28.19
N PRO A 18 -12.72 27.41 28.46
CA PRO A 18 -13.17 26.57 29.56
C PRO A 18 -12.82 25.12 29.25
N ASN A 19 -12.18 24.45 30.20
CA ASN A 19 -11.86 23.03 30.18
C ASN A 19 -13.15 22.18 30.12
N LEU A 20 -13.67 21.90 28.91
CA LEU A 20 -14.80 21.00 28.69
C LEU A 20 -14.54 19.56 29.18
N CYS A 21 -13.28 19.15 29.37
CA CYS A 21 -12.94 17.84 29.93
C CYS A 21 -13.28 17.70 31.43
N SER A 22 -13.35 18.80 32.18
CA SER A 22 -13.66 18.74 33.62
C SER A 22 -15.14 18.51 33.87
N ASP A 23 -16.01 19.15 33.09
CA ASP A 23 -17.45 19.11 33.33
C ASP A 23 -18.10 17.80 32.87
N ILE A 24 -17.49 17.10 31.90
CA ILE A 24 -17.94 15.76 31.45
C ILE A 24 -17.55 14.68 32.48
N LEU A 25 -16.38 14.80 33.12
CA LEU A 25 -15.98 13.89 34.21
C LEU A 25 -16.84 14.10 35.47
N VAL A 26 -17.31 15.32 35.74
CA VAL A 26 -18.20 15.62 36.88
C VAL A 26 -19.61 15.03 36.67
N TYR A 27 -20.11 14.97 35.43
CA TYR A 27 -21.40 14.34 35.13
C TYR A 27 -21.37 12.81 35.23
N LEU A 28 -20.22 12.19 34.94
CA LEU A 28 -20.02 10.75 35.11
C LEU A 28 -19.74 10.37 36.58
N ALA A 29 -19.00 11.19 37.32
CA ALA A 29 -18.69 10.94 38.73
C ALA A 29 -19.90 11.03 39.68
N TYR A 30 -20.95 11.76 39.31
CA TYR A 30 -22.15 11.90 40.16
C TYR A 30 -23.09 10.68 40.14
N SER A 31 -22.85 9.69 39.27
CA SER A 31 -23.69 8.50 39.14
C SER A 31 -23.09 7.22 39.75
N ASP A 32 -21.81 7.25 40.15
CA ASP A 32 -21.05 6.10 40.68
C ASP A 32 -20.70 6.23 42.17
N LEU A 33 -21.62 6.75 42.98
CA LEU A 33 -21.56 6.62 44.44
C LEU A 33 -22.32 5.36 44.89
N GLU A 34 -21.74 4.19 44.63
CA GLU A 34 -21.63 3.11 45.63
C GLU A 34 -20.86 1.91 45.02
N VAL A 35 -19.86 1.44 45.79
CA VAL A 35 -19.04 0.22 45.64
C VAL A 35 -17.61 0.50 45.20
N GLU A 36 -16.83 0.93 46.19
CA GLU A 36 -15.38 1.02 46.14
C GLU A 36 -14.75 -0.30 46.60
N SER A 37 -13.87 -0.89 45.77
CA SER A 37 -12.53 -1.39 46.13
C SER A 37 -12.08 -2.57 45.25
N LYS A 38 -10.97 -2.36 44.53
CA LYS A 38 -10.15 -3.30 43.71
C LYS A 38 -10.53 -3.48 42.23
N ALA A 39 -10.22 -2.51 41.36
CA ALA A 39 -10.35 -2.71 39.91
C ALA A 39 -9.48 -1.80 39.01
N GLN A 40 -8.23 -1.48 39.37
CA GLN A 40 -7.42 -0.53 38.56
C GLN A 40 -6.76 -1.11 37.28
N ALA A 41 -7.09 -2.35 36.90
CA ALA A 41 -6.73 -2.94 35.60
C ALA A 41 -7.93 -3.39 34.76
N ARG A 42 -9.18 -3.23 35.27
CA ARG A 42 -10.42 -3.64 34.58
C ARG A 42 -11.16 -2.47 33.89
N GLU A 43 -10.79 -1.23 34.20
CA GLU A 43 -11.52 -0.03 33.75
C GLU A 43 -11.48 0.20 32.23
N GLY A 44 -10.39 -0.11 31.53
CA GLY A 44 -10.29 0.15 30.07
C GLY A 44 -11.24 -0.69 29.22
N GLN A 45 -11.52 -1.93 29.63
CA GLN A 45 -12.40 -2.84 28.89
C GLN A 45 -13.89 -2.62 29.23
N THR A 46 -14.20 -2.23 30.46
CA THR A 46 -15.58 -1.96 30.90
C THR A 46 -16.10 -0.60 30.43
N THR A 47 -15.25 0.43 30.41
CA THR A 47 -15.61 1.76 29.89
C THR A 47 -15.89 1.75 28.38
N GLY A 48 -15.08 1.04 27.59
CA GLY A 48 -15.33 0.84 26.16
C GLY A 48 -16.68 0.19 25.88
N VAL A 49 -17.04 -0.87 26.61
CA VAL A 49 -18.33 -1.58 26.46
C VAL A 49 -19.52 -0.70 26.87
N GLN A 50 -19.40 0.14 27.90
CA GLN A 50 -20.47 1.05 28.32
C GLN A 50 -20.70 2.18 27.30
N CYS A 51 -19.65 2.89 26.87
CA CYS A 51 -19.74 3.95 25.85
C CYS A 51 -20.39 3.45 24.55
N ASN A 52 -20.05 2.22 24.17
CA ASN A 52 -20.56 1.55 22.98
C ASN A 52 -22.05 1.17 23.08
N ARG A 53 -22.53 0.83 24.27
CA ARG A 53 -23.97 0.56 24.51
C ARG A 53 -24.82 1.82 24.32
N TYR A 54 -24.30 2.97 24.76
CA TYR A 54 -24.94 4.27 24.53
C TYR A 54 -24.99 4.65 23.04
N PHE A 55 -23.96 4.30 22.26
CA PHE A 55 -23.98 4.48 20.82
C PHE A 55 -25.13 3.71 20.16
N ILE A 56 -25.26 2.40 20.42
CA ILE A 56 -26.29 1.56 19.78
C ILE A 56 -27.71 2.09 20.10
N GLN A 57 -27.94 2.51 21.34
CA GLN A 57 -29.22 3.08 21.76
C GLN A 57 -29.49 4.45 21.09
N SER A 58 -28.47 5.26 20.87
CA SER A 58 -28.58 6.58 20.23
C SER A 58 -28.65 6.50 18.70
N ALA A 59 -27.98 5.52 18.07
CA ALA A 59 -28.01 5.28 16.63
C ALA A 59 -29.37 4.77 16.14
N LEU A 60 -30.16 4.13 17.00
CA LEU A 60 -31.54 3.70 16.74
C LEU A 60 -32.60 4.75 17.15
N HIS A 61 -32.18 5.92 17.66
CA HIS A 61 -33.08 6.93 18.21
C HIS A 61 -34.00 7.54 17.14
N ILE A 62 -35.22 7.96 17.44
CA ILE A 62 -36.15 8.48 16.43
C ILE A 62 -35.70 9.81 15.77
N PHE A 63 -34.89 10.62 16.46
CA PHE A 63 -34.42 11.90 15.95
C PHE A 63 -33.09 11.77 15.20
N PRO A 64 -33.01 12.24 13.95
CA PRO A 64 -31.80 12.16 13.12
C PRO A 64 -30.58 12.83 13.74
N GLU A 65 -30.76 13.97 14.42
CA GLU A 65 -29.69 14.75 15.02
C GLU A 65 -28.94 13.94 16.08
N ILE A 66 -29.68 13.21 16.91
CA ILE A 66 -29.12 12.35 17.97
C ILE A 66 -28.34 11.18 17.36
N ARG A 67 -28.80 10.63 16.23
CA ARG A 67 -28.04 9.59 15.52
C ARG A 67 -26.72 10.11 14.96
N ILE A 68 -26.71 11.33 14.41
CA ILE A 68 -25.50 11.94 13.85
C ILE A 68 -24.50 12.28 14.95
N ASP A 69 -24.96 12.79 16.10
CA ASP A 69 -24.05 13.06 17.23
C ASP A 69 -23.45 11.78 17.81
N ALA A 70 -24.21 10.68 17.83
CA ALA A 70 -23.67 9.36 18.20
C ALA A 70 -22.53 8.93 17.26
N ILE A 71 -22.64 9.17 15.96
CA ILE A 71 -21.60 8.85 14.97
C ILE A 71 -20.33 9.68 15.19
N ARG A 72 -20.47 10.98 15.51
CA ARG A 72 -19.31 11.83 15.84
C ARG A 72 -18.57 11.32 17.08
N PHE A 73 -19.31 10.82 18.07
CA PHE A 73 -18.70 10.19 19.24
C PHE A 73 -17.98 8.90 18.87
N LEU A 74 -18.57 8.10 17.96
CA LEU A 74 -17.93 6.88 17.45
C LEU A 74 -16.63 7.17 16.69
N ASP A 75 -16.56 8.26 15.93
CA ASP A 75 -15.32 8.70 15.27
C ASP A 75 -14.17 8.93 16.27
N LEU A 76 -14.47 9.56 17.42
CA LEU A 76 -13.48 9.75 18.49
C LEU A 76 -13.04 8.40 19.10
N LEU A 77 -13.95 7.44 19.22
CA LEU A 77 -13.61 6.09 19.69
C LEU A 77 -12.77 5.32 18.67
N LEU A 78 -13.06 5.45 17.37
CA LEU A 78 -12.25 4.86 16.31
C LEU A 78 -10.84 5.45 16.26
N GLU A 79 -10.68 6.73 16.60
CA GLU A 79 -9.36 7.38 16.67
C GLU A 79 -8.52 6.86 17.85
N HIS A 80 -9.13 6.64 19.02
CA HIS A 80 -8.38 6.32 20.25
C HIS A 80 -8.36 4.84 20.63
N ILE A 81 -9.43 4.09 20.35
CA ILE A 81 -9.59 2.67 20.70
C ILE A 81 -10.15 1.83 19.54
N PRO A 82 -9.57 1.91 18.32
CA PRO A 82 -10.13 1.29 17.11
C PRO A 82 -10.43 -0.19 17.29
N GLN A 83 -9.51 -0.94 17.90
CA GLN A 83 -9.65 -2.39 18.06
C GLN A 83 -10.87 -2.77 18.90
N ALA A 84 -11.15 -2.04 19.99
CA ALA A 84 -12.30 -2.29 20.84
C ALA A 84 -13.64 -2.02 20.14
N VAL A 85 -13.65 -1.08 19.20
CA VAL A 85 -14.84 -0.70 18.43
C VAL A 85 -15.18 -1.76 17.38
N ILE A 86 -14.18 -2.35 16.73
CA ILE A 86 -14.38 -3.29 15.62
C ILE A 86 -14.49 -4.77 16.06
N VAL A 87 -14.32 -5.10 17.34
CA VAL A 87 -14.39 -6.51 17.79
C VAL A 87 -15.73 -7.15 17.41
N GLY A 88 -15.67 -8.31 16.75
CA GLY A 88 -16.85 -9.06 16.32
C GLY A 88 -17.67 -8.35 15.24
N TRP A 89 -17.07 -7.48 14.41
CA TRP A 89 -17.79 -6.78 13.34
C TRP A 89 -18.34 -7.70 12.24
N ASN A 90 -17.74 -8.88 12.08
CA ASN A 90 -18.11 -9.93 11.14
C ASN A 90 -18.81 -11.12 11.81
N GLU A 91 -19.16 -11.04 13.09
CA GLU A 91 -19.89 -12.09 13.81
C GLU A 91 -21.41 -11.90 13.68
N ASP A 92 -22.16 -13.00 13.56
CA ASP A 92 -23.62 -12.97 13.45
C ASP A 92 -24.30 -12.33 14.67
N ASN A 93 -24.81 -11.10 14.51
CA ASN A 93 -25.67 -10.27 15.40
C ASN A 93 -25.31 -10.14 16.90
N ASN A 94 -24.28 -10.85 17.35
CA ASN A 94 -23.87 -10.94 18.74
C ASN A 94 -22.54 -10.21 18.99
N GLY A 95 -21.78 -9.98 17.91
CA GLY A 95 -20.58 -9.19 17.95
C GLY A 95 -20.88 -7.70 18.14
N HIS A 96 -20.00 -7.04 18.89
CA HIS A 96 -20.16 -5.63 19.22
C HIS A 96 -20.05 -4.72 17.98
N GLY A 97 -19.02 -4.97 17.16
CA GLY A 97 -18.84 -4.27 15.88
C GLY A 97 -19.99 -4.51 14.89
N ALA A 98 -20.64 -5.68 14.94
CA ALA A 98 -21.73 -6.01 14.01
C ALA A 98 -22.94 -5.09 14.26
N ARG A 99 -23.26 -4.81 15.52
CA ARG A 99 -24.31 -3.85 15.89
C ARG A 99 -23.97 -2.42 15.49
N ILE A 100 -22.69 -2.04 15.55
CA ILE A 100 -22.24 -0.73 15.06
C ILE A 100 -22.46 -0.64 13.54
N LEU A 101 -22.06 -1.67 12.81
CA LEU A 101 -22.27 -1.77 11.36
C LEU A 101 -23.77 -1.70 11.02
N GLU A 102 -24.62 -2.45 11.71
CA GLU A 102 -26.08 -2.37 11.58
C GLU A 102 -26.60 -0.95 11.83
N GLY A 103 -26.04 -0.24 12.82
CA GLY A 103 -26.34 1.17 13.11
C GLY A 103 -26.07 2.07 11.90
N TYR A 104 -24.89 1.95 11.28
CA TYR A 104 -24.58 2.69 10.04
C TYR A 104 -25.54 2.34 8.91
N LEU A 105 -25.80 1.05 8.70
CA LEU A 105 -26.71 0.57 7.65
C LEU A 105 -28.15 1.05 7.88
N GLY A 106 -28.59 1.11 9.13
CA GLY A 106 -29.89 1.66 9.53
C GLY A 106 -30.01 3.16 9.25
N VAL A 107 -28.97 3.94 9.55
CA VAL A 107 -28.92 5.39 9.26
C VAL A 107 -28.90 5.67 7.76
N LEU A 108 -28.21 4.83 6.97
CA LEU A 108 -28.14 4.95 5.51
C LEU A 108 -29.36 4.35 4.77
N ASN A 109 -30.37 3.85 5.49
CA ASN A 109 -31.51 3.11 4.94
C ASN A 109 -31.10 1.88 4.08
N ALA A 110 -29.91 1.33 4.32
CA ALA A 110 -29.39 0.13 3.67
C ALA A 110 -29.73 -1.16 4.46
N GLY A 111 -30.09 -1.03 5.74
CA GLY A 111 -30.29 -2.16 6.66
C GLY A 111 -31.47 -3.08 6.35
N THR A 112 -32.50 -2.64 5.62
CA THR A 112 -33.64 -3.51 5.26
C THR A 112 -33.25 -4.64 4.30
N LYS A 113 -32.13 -4.50 3.59
CA LYS A 113 -31.55 -5.53 2.70
C LYS A 113 -30.53 -6.43 3.39
N TYR A 114 -30.02 -6.02 4.56
CA TYR A 114 -28.94 -6.69 5.26
C TYR A 114 -29.42 -7.86 6.15
N GLY A 115 -30.71 -7.90 6.50
CA GLY A 115 -31.33 -8.97 7.33
C GLY A 115 -32.18 -9.98 6.56
N GLU A 116 -32.04 -10.07 5.23
CA GLU A 116 -32.94 -10.86 4.38
C GLU A 116 -32.54 -12.35 4.35
N THR A 117 -32.73 -13.04 5.48
CA THR A 117 -33.02 -14.48 5.46
C THR A 117 -34.53 -14.67 5.31
N ASP A 118 -35.00 -14.83 4.07
CA ASP A 118 -36.29 -15.42 3.65
C ASP A 118 -37.50 -15.22 4.61
N GLY A 119 -37.78 -13.96 4.98
CA GLY A 119 -38.88 -13.59 5.88
C GLY A 119 -39.63 -12.34 5.41
N PRO A 120 -40.91 -12.18 5.80
CA PRO A 120 -41.71 -11.04 5.36
C PRO A 120 -41.10 -9.71 5.80
N LEU A 121 -41.00 -8.78 4.85
CA LEU A 121 -40.47 -7.41 4.98
C LEU A 121 -40.94 -6.73 6.29
N LYS A 122 -40.10 -6.77 7.34
CA LYS A 122 -40.32 -5.96 8.53
C LYS A 122 -39.81 -4.56 8.26
N ALA A 123 -40.73 -3.66 7.94
CA ALA A 123 -40.45 -2.24 7.83
C ALA A 123 -39.91 -1.71 9.16
N THR A 124 -38.63 -1.31 9.21
CA THR A 124 -38.10 -0.47 10.28
C THR A 124 -38.62 0.95 10.06
N SER A 125 -39.46 1.46 10.98
CA SER A 125 -40.18 2.75 10.93
C SER A 125 -39.31 4.02 10.86
N THR A 126 -38.02 3.90 10.55
CA THR A 126 -37.06 5.01 10.47
C THR A 126 -36.63 5.32 9.03
N ALA A 127 -37.16 4.60 8.04
CA ALA A 127 -36.74 4.59 6.64
C ALA A 127 -37.12 5.84 5.80
N SER A 128 -37.78 6.85 6.38
CA SER A 128 -38.34 7.99 5.63
C SER A 128 -37.57 9.31 5.77
N VAL A 129 -36.51 9.36 6.59
CA VAL A 129 -35.75 10.60 6.77
C VAL A 129 -34.66 10.72 5.71
N VAL A 130 -34.78 11.71 4.85
CA VAL A 130 -33.71 12.13 3.93
C VAL A 130 -32.64 12.88 4.72
N LEU A 131 -31.44 12.31 4.80
CA LEU A 131 -30.30 12.97 5.46
C LEU A 131 -29.86 14.20 4.68
N THR A 132 -29.50 15.28 5.40
CA THR A 132 -28.83 16.43 4.77
C THR A 132 -27.46 16.00 4.22
N PRO A 133 -26.90 16.69 3.20
CA PRO A 133 -25.58 16.36 2.67
C PRO A 133 -24.46 16.32 3.73
N ALA A 134 -24.49 17.24 4.71
CA ALA A 134 -23.51 17.28 5.79
C ALA A 134 -23.67 16.11 6.78
N SER A 135 -24.91 15.75 7.13
CA SER A 135 -25.21 14.57 7.96
C SER A 135 -24.76 13.30 7.24
N LYS A 136 -25.10 13.17 5.96
CA LYS A 136 -24.72 12.02 5.12
C LYS A 136 -23.19 11.89 5.00
N LEU A 137 -22.48 13.01 4.89
CA LEU A 137 -21.01 13.01 4.89
C LEU A 137 -20.45 12.45 6.19
N THR A 138 -20.95 12.90 7.33
CA THR A 138 -20.51 12.42 8.65
C THR A 138 -20.66 10.90 8.76
N VAL A 139 -21.80 10.38 8.33
CA VAL A 139 -22.09 8.93 8.35
C VAL A 139 -21.14 8.15 7.43
N LEU A 140 -20.98 8.58 6.17
CA LEU A 140 -20.16 7.86 5.19
C LEU A 140 -18.67 7.96 5.49
N HIS A 141 -18.18 9.10 5.97
CA HIS A 141 -16.79 9.26 6.40
C HIS A 141 -16.48 8.31 7.56
N SER A 142 -17.31 8.33 8.59
CA SER A 142 -17.19 7.46 9.76
C SER A 142 -17.24 5.97 9.38
N LEU A 143 -18.18 5.59 8.49
CA LEU A 143 -18.25 4.23 7.95
C LEU A 143 -17.00 3.85 7.15
N SER A 144 -16.45 4.76 6.34
CA SER A 144 -15.18 4.55 5.62
C SER A 144 -14.05 4.23 6.61
N THR A 145 -13.90 5.02 7.66
CA THR A 145 -12.90 4.79 8.71
C THR A 145 -13.12 3.46 9.42
N PHE A 146 -14.37 3.15 9.83
CA PHE A 146 -14.72 1.87 10.45
C PHE A 146 -14.34 0.69 9.55
N LEU A 147 -14.67 0.74 8.25
CA LEU A 147 -14.38 -0.33 7.31
C LEU A 147 -12.87 -0.45 7.05
N GLN A 148 -12.14 0.66 6.90
CA GLN A 148 -10.69 0.61 6.73
C GLN A 148 -10.01 -0.07 7.91
N VAL A 149 -10.38 0.28 9.14
CA VAL A 149 -9.83 -0.32 10.37
C VAL A 149 -10.23 -1.80 10.46
N SER A 150 -11.49 -2.13 10.21
CA SER A 150 -12.01 -3.50 10.29
C SER A 150 -11.40 -4.42 9.23
N LEU A 151 -11.20 -3.91 8.02
CA LEU A 151 -10.66 -4.66 6.88
C LEU A 151 -9.13 -4.68 6.84
N SER A 152 -8.45 -3.85 7.63
CA SER A 152 -6.97 -3.82 7.72
C SER A 152 -6.38 -5.13 8.25
N SER A 153 -7.13 -5.92 9.01
CA SER A 153 -6.69 -7.27 9.43
C SER A 153 -6.76 -8.28 8.28
N PHE A 154 -7.60 -8.02 7.27
CA PHE A 154 -7.83 -8.92 6.13
C PHE A 154 -6.85 -8.67 4.99
N ALA A 155 -6.47 -7.41 4.83
CA ALA A 155 -5.45 -7.00 3.89
C ALA A 155 -4.11 -7.09 4.65
N GLY A 156 -3.26 -8.07 4.35
CA GLY A 156 -2.04 -8.42 5.12
C GLY A 156 -1.08 -7.26 5.48
N PRO A 157 0.09 -7.54 6.10
CA PRO A 157 0.96 -6.53 6.74
C PRO A 157 1.46 -5.38 5.82
N SER A 158 1.15 -5.40 4.53
CA SER A 158 1.52 -4.39 3.53
C SER A 158 0.42 -3.36 3.20
N SER A 159 -0.79 -3.45 3.79
CA SER A 159 -1.94 -2.60 3.40
C SER A 159 -2.44 -1.60 4.44
N SER A 160 -2.02 -1.72 5.70
CA SER A 160 -2.69 -1.09 6.86
C SER A 160 -2.23 0.34 7.21
N SER A 161 -1.52 1.05 6.34
CA SER A 161 -1.17 2.46 6.58
C SER A 161 -0.97 3.23 5.27
N ARG A 162 -2.07 3.61 4.61
CA ARG A 162 -2.04 4.40 3.36
C ARG A 162 -2.03 5.91 3.59
N THR A 163 -2.26 6.38 4.82
CA THR A 163 -2.35 7.81 5.16
C THR A 163 -0.98 8.48 5.32
N SER A 164 0.11 7.71 5.41
CA SER A 164 1.48 8.23 5.28
C SER A 164 2.46 7.14 4.83
N PHE A 165 2.74 7.07 3.52
CA PHE A 165 3.90 6.28 3.06
C PHE A 165 5.18 6.93 3.59
N ASP A 166 5.84 6.26 4.52
CA ASP A 166 7.19 6.65 4.93
C ASP A 166 8.19 6.19 3.85
N PRO A 167 8.90 7.11 3.17
CA PRO A 167 9.93 6.75 2.20
C PRO A 167 11.04 5.85 2.78
N SER A 168 11.16 5.75 4.11
CA SER A 168 12.07 4.82 4.78
C SER A 168 11.64 3.35 4.66
N THR A 169 10.33 3.06 4.51
CA THR A 169 9.76 1.71 4.40
C THR A 169 9.87 1.13 2.98
N SER A 170 9.75 -0.20 2.85
CA SER A 170 9.73 -0.87 1.55
C SER A 170 8.44 -0.55 0.78
N LEU A 171 8.50 -0.60 -0.56
CA LEU A 171 7.31 -0.41 -1.38
C LEU A 171 6.25 -1.50 -1.12
N PRO A 172 4.95 -1.17 -1.19
CA PRO A 172 3.90 -2.17 -1.20
C PRO A 172 4.00 -3.00 -2.49
N THR A 173 4.02 -4.32 -2.36
CA THR A 173 4.26 -5.26 -3.48
C THR A 173 3.19 -6.34 -3.60
N TRP A 174 2.10 -6.24 -2.82
CA TRP A 174 0.99 -7.19 -2.79
C TRP A 174 0.43 -7.50 -4.19
N TYR A 175 0.46 -6.54 -5.12
CA TYR A 175 -0.02 -6.71 -6.49
C TYR A 175 0.82 -7.69 -7.33
N LEU A 176 2.08 -7.95 -6.92
CA LEU A 176 2.96 -8.95 -7.54
C LEU A 176 2.66 -10.38 -7.07
N ALA A 177 2.09 -10.56 -5.87
CA ALA A 177 1.96 -11.86 -5.21
C ALA A 177 1.21 -12.88 -6.08
N SER A 178 0.18 -12.44 -6.80
CA SER A 178 -0.62 -13.28 -7.71
C SER A 178 0.18 -13.90 -8.87
N SER A 179 1.37 -13.37 -9.15
CA SER A 179 2.25 -13.85 -10.23
C SER A 179 3.24 -14.92 -9.79
N PHE A 180 3.14 -15.37 -8.53
CA PHE A 180 3.92 -16.47 -7.96
C PHE A 180 3.02 -17.66 -7.63
N SER A 181 3.56 -18.87 -7.71
CA SER A 181 2.76 -20.09 -7.50
C SER A 181 2.46 -20.32 -6.03
N ARG A 182 3.38 -19.91 -5.16
CA ARG A 182 3.30 -20.03 -3.71
C ARG A 182 3.68 -18.71 -3.07
N GLU A 183 3.06 -18.40 -1.94
CA GLU A 183 3.38 -17.21 -1.15
C GLU A 183 4.85 -17.20 -0.69
N ALA A 184 5.40 -18.35 -0.31
CA ALA A 184 6.82 -18.48 0.04
C ALA A 184 7.77 -18.08 -1.11
N ASP A 185 7.38 -18.29 -2.38
CA ASP A 185 8.19 -17.89 -3.54
C ASP A 185 8.20 -16.37 -3.71
N TYR A 186 7.04 -15.75 -3.48
CA TYR A 186 6.88 -14.30 -3.48
C TYR A 186 7.68 -13.65 -2.34
N LEU A 187 7.60 -14.18 -1.12
CA LEU A 187 8.39 -13.68 0.02
C LEU A 187 9.90 -13.83 -0.21
N ALA A 188 10.34 -14.98 -0.75
CA ALA A 188 11.73 -15.19 -1.11
C ALA A 188 12.22 -14.21 -2.20
N PHE A 189 11.33 -13.82 -3.13
CA PHE A 189 11.61 -12.80 -4.13
C PHE A 189 11.74 -11.40 -3.50
N GLU A 190 10.83 -11.02 -2.59
CA GLU A 190 10.88 -9.73 -1.91
C GLU A 190 12.16 -9.56 -1.08
N ASP A 191 12.62 -10.62 -0.42
CA ASP A 191 13.85 -10.63 0.38
C ASP A 191 15.13 -10.37 -0.44
N LEU A 192 15.09 -10.50 -1.77
CA LEU A 192 16.27 -10.30 -2.64
C LEU A 192 16.82 -8.87 -2.56
N ILE A 193 15.94 -7.89 -2.43
CA ILE A 193 16.29 -6.46 -2.48
C ILE A 193 15.89 -5.68 -1.22
N ASN A 194 15.09 -6.26 -0.32
CA ASN A 194 14.71 -5.63 0.94
C ASN A 194 15.95 -5.25 1.75
N PRO A 195 16.20 -3.96 2.06
CA PRO A 195 17.36 -3.53 2.84
C PRO A 195 17.50 -4.36 4.12
N SER A 196 18.74 -4.59 4.58
CA SER A 196 18.96 -5.12 5.91
C SER A 196 18.40 -4.09 6.88
N ALA A 197 17.24 -4.36 7.48
CA ALA A 197 16.75 -3.53 8.56
C ALA A 197 17.89 -3.39 9.58
N PRO A 198 18.14 -2.19 10.14
CA PRO A 198 18.98 -2.06 11.32
C PRO A 198 18.27 -2.83 12.42
N SER A 199 18.60 -4.11 12.51
CA SER A 199 17.96 -5.04 13.41
C SER A 199 18.37 -4.66 14.84
N PRO A 200 17.44 -4.27 15.73
CA PRO A 200 17.67 -4.38 17.16
C PRO A 200 17.57 -5.85 17.64
N LEU A 201 17.06 -6.76 16.78
CA LEU A 201 16.82 -8.16 17.10
C LEU A 201 17.57 -9.06 16.14
N ARG A 202 18.85 -9.33 16.45
CA ARG A 202 19.58 -10.41 15.80
C ARG A 202 18.73 -11.67 15.94
N ARG A 203 18.36 -12.32 14.82
CA ARG A 203 17.90 -13.72 14.87
C ARG A 203 19.06 -14.53 15.45
N ARG A 204 19.07 -14.76 16.76
CA ARG A 204 20.03 -15.67 17.40
C ARG A 204 19.70 -17.06 16.91
N LYS A 205 20.69 -17.72 16.32
CA LYS A 205 20.64 -19.16 16.13
C LYS A 205 20.79 -19.76 17.52
N TRP A 206 19.88 -20.63 17.92
CA TRP A 206 19.95 -21.31 19.21
C TRP A 206 21.33 -21.97 19.36
N GLN A 207 21.96 -21.75 20.51
CA GLN A 207 23.21 -22.38 20.93
C GLN A 207 22.97 -23.05 22.27
N GLU A 208 23.58 -24.22 22.46
CA GLU A 208 23.38 -25.06 23.64
C GLU A 208 24.06 -24.48 24.89
N GLU A 209 25.15 -23.74 24.71
CA GLU A 209 25.88 -23.04 25.77
C GLU A 209 25.88 -21.53 25.49
N VAL A 210 25.46 -20.75 26.49
CA VAL A 210 25.52 -19.27 26.45
C VAL A 210 26.82 -18.86 27.14
N ASP A 211 27.67 -18.12 26.45
CA ASP A 211 28.89 -17.55 27.05
C ASP A 211 28.50 -16.42 28.02
N PRO A 212 28.73 -16.57 29.33
CA PRO A 212 28.36 -15.55 30.32
C PRO A 212 29.17 -14.25 30.18
N GLU A 213 30.26 -14.23 29.41
CA GLU A 213 31.06 -13.01 29.19
C GLU A 213 30.54 -12.11 28.06
N GLU A 214 29.59 -12.57 27.22
CA GLU A 214 29.01 -11.75 26.13
C GLU A 214 27.91 -10.77 26.58
N GLY A 215 27.51 -10.77 27.86
CA GLY A 215 26.83 -9.63 28.51
C GLY A 215 25.49 -9.18 27.91
N ASP A 216 24.74 -10.06 27.24
CA ASP A 216 23.47 -9.70 26.60
C ASP A 216 22.35 -10.70 26.98
N ASP A 217 21.92 -10.60 28.25
CA ASP A 217 20.78 -11.28 28.87
C ASP A 217 19.41 -10.72 28.42
N ASN A 218 19.31 -10.19 27.19
CA ASN A 218 18.03 -9.77 26.63
C ASN A 218 17.36 -10.96 25.93
N PHE A 219 16.45 -11.63 26.64
CA PHE A 219 15.55 -12.60 26.04
C PHE A 219 14.65 -11.89 25.00
N PRO A 220 14.61 -12.34 23.73
CA PRO A 220 13.66 -11.82 22.76
C PRO A 220 12.28 -12.41 23.05
N CYS A 221 11.56 -11.88 24.04
CA CYS A 221 10.16 -12.19 24.22
C CYS A 221 9.34 -11.33 23.25
N ASN A 222 8.66 -11.98 22.30
CA ASN A 222 7.72 -11.31 21.41
C ASN A 222 6.43 -11.04 22.21
N ALA A 223 6.37 -9.90 22.90
CA ALA A 223 5.31 -9.55 23.85
C ALA A 223 3.89 -9.54 23.24
N SER A 224 3.76 -9.56 21.91
CA SER A 224 2.45 -9.53 21.24
C SER A 224 1.61 -10.79 21.44
N ALA A 225 2.22 -11.94 21.76
CA ALA A 225 1.50 -13.18 22.10
C ALA A 225 1.21 -13.31 23.61
N ALA A 226 1.80 -12.45 24.45
CA ALA A 226 1.69 -12.52 25.91
C ALA A 226 0.60 -11.61 26.50
N GLY A 227 -0.10 -10.83 25.66
CA GLY A 227 -1.18 -9.92 26.08
C GLY A 227 -2.28 -10.56 26.94
N PRO A 228 -2.71 -11.82 26.69
CA PRO A 228 -3.69 -12.48 27.56
C PRO A 228 -3.10 -13.11 28.84
N LEU A 229 -1.77 -13.16 28.99
CA LEU A 229 -1.09 -14.04 29.95
C LEU A 229 -0.53 -13.32 31.20
N LEU A 230 -0.97 -12.12 31.53
CA LEU A 230 -0.43 -11.37 32.68
C LEU A 230 -1.46 -11.10 33.80
N GLY A 231 -2.51 -11.92 33.89
CA GLY A 231 -3.62 -11.72 34.85
C GLY A 231 -3.79 -12.75 35.97
N GLU A 232 -3.30 -13.99 35.81
CA GLU A 232 -3.59 -15.11 36.74
C GLU A 232 -2.29 -15.87 37.08
N PRO A 233 -2.12 -16.39 38.33
CA PRO A 233 -0.99 -17.23 38.69
C PRO A 233 -1.10 -18.61 38.03
N PHE A 234 -0.26 -18.87 37.02
CA PHE A 234 -0.24 -20.13 36.28
C PHE A 234 0.19 -21.31 37.15
N SER A 235 -0.53 -22.44 37.02
CA SER A 235 -0.05 -23.73 37.50
C SER A 235 0.82 -24.41 36.43
N LEU A 236 1.79 -25.22 36.86
CA LEU A 236 2.66 -26.01 35.96
C LEU A 236 1.86 -26.98 35.07
N GLN A 237 0.65 -27.34 35.50
CA GLN A 237 -0.31 -28.17 34.76
C GLN A 237 -0.88 -27.41 33.54
N GLU A 238 -1.20 -26.11 33.70
CA GLU A 238 -1.74 -25.25 32.63
C GLU A 238 -0.72 -24.98 31.52
N LEU A 239 0.58 -24.92 31.84
CA LEU A 239 1.63 -24.86 30.83
C LEU A 239 1.71 -26.14 30.00
N GLY A 240 1.43 -27.30 30.62
CA GLY A 240 1.32 -28.59 29.94
C GLY A 240 0.13 -28.64 28.98
N ASP A 241 -0.99 -28.05 29.37
CA ASP A 241 -2.18 -27.93 28.53
C ASP A 241 -1.96 -26.94 27.37
N ILE A 242 -1.20 -25.86 27.58
CA ILE A 242 -0.77 -24.95 26.50
C ILE A 242 0.16 -25.66 25.51
N SER A 243 1.08 -26.51 25.97
CA SER A 243 1.91 -27.32 25.07
C SER A 243 1.09 -28.34 24.27
N ASN A 244 -0.03 -28.83 24.82
CA ASN A 244 -0.96 -29.69 24.11
C ASN A 244 -1.86 -28.90 23.14
N VAL A 245 -2.22 -27.65 23.45
CA VAL A 245 -2.91 -26.73 22.52
C VAL A 245 -1.98 -26.27 21.39
N ILE A 246 -0.70 -26.04 21.66
CA ILE A 246 0.31 -25.71 20.64
C ILE A 246 0.70 -26.96 19.82
N GLY A 247 0.64 -28.15 20.43
CA GLY A 247 0.96 -29.43 19.77
C GLY A 247 -0.21 -30.08 19.02
N ALA A 248 -1.46 -29.72 19.35
CA ALA A 248 -2.68 -30.27 18.74
C ALA A 248 -3.57 -29.19 18.09
N SER A 249 -3.09 -27.96 17.96
CA SER A 249 -3.69 -26.94 17.10
C SER A 249 -3.53 -27.39 15.65
N GLU A 250 -4.65 -27.75 15.04
CA GLU A 250 -4.86 -27.64 13.61
C GLU A 250 -4.56 -26.19 13.19
N PHE A 251 -3.28 -25.90 12.91
CA PHE A 251 -2.77 -24.62 12.41
C PHE A 251 -3.28 -24.27 10.99
N ASP A 252 -4.35 -24.92 10.51
CA ASP A 252 -4.86 -24.78 9.14
C ASP A 252 -6.22 -24.06 9.04
N ASN A 253 -6.91 -23.71 10.15
CA ASN A 253 -8.29 -23.17 10.08
C ASN A 253 -8.62 -21.92 10.92
N ALA A 254 -7.68 -21.28 11.60
CA ALA A 254 -7.92 -19.95 12.18
C ALA A 254 -7.60 -18.86 11.13
N ASP A 255 -8.53 -17.93 10.93
CA ASP A 255 -8.42 -16.72 10.09
C ASP A 255 -8.49 -16.89 8.56
N GLN A 256 -9.39 -17.72 8.03
CA GLN A 256 -9.85 -17.49 6.66
C GLN A 256 -10.80 -16.28 6.64
N PRO A 257 -10.56 -15.28 5.77
CA PRO A 257 -11.41 -14.11 5.67
C PRO A 257 -12.84 -14.52 5.31
N ASP A 258 -13.86 -14.11 6.07
CA ASP A 258 -15.25 -14.26 5.64
C ASP A 258 -15.57 -13.27 4.50
N THR A 259 -15.00 -13.56 3.34
CA THR A 259 -15.18 -12.83 2.09
C THR A 259 -16.63 -12.82 1.63
N SER A 260 -17.43 -13.79 2.10
CA SER A 260 -18.83 -13.89 1.75
C SER A 260 -19.64 -12.80 2.45
N PHE A 261 -19.34 -12.53 3.72
CA PHE A 261 -19.89 -11.42 4.47
C PHE A 261 -19.54 -10.07 3.84
N VAL A 262 -18.28 -9.84 3.49
CA VAL A 262 -17.84 -8.58 2.85
C VAL A 262 -18.52 -8.40 1.48
N ALA A 263 -18.65 -9.46 0.69
CA ALA A 263 -19.37 -9.42 -0.59
C ALA A 263 -20.86 -9.10 -0.41
N HIS A 264 -21.50 -9.62 0.63
CA HIS A 264 -22.88 -9.27 0.96
C HIS A 264 -23.00 -7.79 1.35
N LEU A 265 -22.11 -7.30 2.23
CA LEU A 265 -22.07 -5.89 2.64
C LEU A 265 -21.89 -4.93 1.45
N ALA A 266 -21.01 -5.27 0.51
CA ALA A 266 -20.80 -4.49 -0.71
C ALA A 266 -22.07 -4.37 -1.55
N ARG A 267 -22.81 -5.48 -1.73
CA ARG A 267 -24.10 -5.47 -2.45
C ARG A 267 -25.17 -4.63 -1.74
N THR A 268 -25.22 -4.70 -0.42
CA THR A 268 -26.18 -3.93 0.40
C THR A 268 -25.94 -2.43 0.26
N LEU A 269 -24.67 -2.00 0.25
CA LEU A 269 -24.30 -0.58 0.10
C LEU A 269 -24.30 -0.07 -1.35
N HIS A 270 -24.21 -0.97 -2.34
CA HIS A 270 -23.99 -0.65 -3.75
C HIS A 270 -24.90 0.47 -4.30
N SER A 271 -26.22 0.33 -4.13
CA SER A 271 -27.19 1.31 -4.63
C SER A 271 -27.05 2.68 -3.96
N THR A 272 -26.76 2.71 -2.65
CA THR A 272 -26.58 3.94 -1.89
C THR A 272 -25.30 4.66 -2.31
N LEU A 273 -24.21 3.93 -2.53
CA LEU A 273 -22.93 4.47 -3.00
C LEU A 273 -23.07 5.08 -4.40
N ILE A 274 -23.69 4.37 -5.35
CA ILE A 274 -23.92 4.87 -6.71
C ILE A 274 -24.80 6.12 -6.71
N SER A 275 -25.95 6.09 -6.04
CA SER A 275 -26.85 7.25 -5.98
C SER A 275 -26.11 8.47 -5.43
N THR A 276 -25.37 8.30 -4.33
CA THR A 276 -24.63 9.40 -3.70
C THR A 276 -23.57 9.98 -4.62
N PHE A 277 -22.84 9.12 -5.35
CA PHE A 277 -21.86 9.56 -6.34
C PHE A 277 -22.53 10.36 -7.46
N LEU A 278 -23.61 9.83 -8.06
CA LEU A 278 -24.30 10.48 -9.18
C LEU A 278 -24.98 11.80 -8.79
N ASP A 279 -25.45 11.93 -7.54
CA ASP A 279 -26.03 13.17 -7.02
C ASP A 279 -24.98 14.29 -6.88
N CYS A 280 -23.73 13.92 -6.54
CA CYS A 280 -22.66 14.88 -6.26
C CYS A 280 -21.76 15.14 -7.46
N ALA A 281 -21.51 14.14 -8.31
CA ALA A 281 -20.50 14.19 -9.37
C ALA A 281 -20.68 15.35 -10.38
N PRO A 282 -21.89 15.64 -10.91
CA PRO A 282 -22.08 16.76 -11.83
C PRO A 282 -21.71 18.12 -11.21
N ALA A 283 -21.99 18.31 -9.92
CA ALA A 283 -21.64 19.55 -9.21
C ALA A 283 -20.13 19.63 -8.92
N VAL A 284 -19.51 18.50 -8.52
CA VAL A 284 -18.09 18.45 -8.15
C VAL A 284 -17.18 18.63 -9.36
N PHE A 285 -17.54 18.03 -10.49
CA PHE A 285 -16.69 17.96 -11.68
C PHE A 285 -17.11 18.94 -12.79
N SER A 286 -18.04 19.85 -12.53
CA SER A 286 -18.43 20.85 -13.52
C SER A 286 -17.31 21.89 -13.72
N PRO A 287 -16.94 22.21 -14.97
CA PRO A 287 -15.88 23.17 -15.26
C PRO A 287 -16.21 24.60 -14.81
N SER A 288 -17.50 24.89 -14.58
CA SER A 288 -18.00 26.22 -14.24
C SER A 288 -18.44 26.35 -12.78
N ALA A 289 -18.46 25.26 -12.02
CA ALA A 289 -18.90 25.26 -10.62
C ALA A 289 -17.70 25.32 -9.66
N SER A 290 -17.87 25.99 -8.52
CA SER A 290 -17.00 25.78 -7.36
C SER A 290 -17.61 24.64 -6.54
N PRO A 291 -16.96 23.47 -6.45
CA PRO A 291 -17.49 22.37 -5.67
C PRO A 291 -17.58 22.78 -4.20
N THR A 292 -18.70 22.47 -3.55
CA THR A 292 -18.73 22.59 -2.09
C THR A 292 -17.83 21.52 -1.48
N GLU A 293 -17.08 21.87 -0.45
CA GLU A 293 -16.20 20.93 0.26
C GLU A 293 -16.97 19.67 0.68
N THR A 294 -18.20 19.84 1.17
CA THR A 294 -19.08 18.73 1.55
C THR A 294 -19.34 17.74 0.41
N GLN A 295 -19.61 18.24 -0.81
CA GLN A 295 -19.87 17.37 -1.96
C GLN A 295 -18.61 16.63 -2.43
N LEU A 296 -17.45 17.29 -2.39
CA LEU A 296 -16.17 16.66 -2.71
C LEU A 296 -15.83 15.54 -1.72
N GLN A 297 -15.96 15.82 -0.43
CA GLN A 297 -15.71 14.84 0.63
C GLN A 297 -16.72 13.68 0.61
N LEU A 298 -17.97 13.92 0.18
CA LEU A 298 -18.96 12.87 -0.05
C LEU A 298 -18.50 11.91 -1.14
N VAL A 299 -18.06 12.44 -2.28
CA VAL A 299 -17.52 11.64 -3.39
C VAL A 299 -16.30 10.85 -2.95
N LEU A 300 -15.38 11.48 -2.20
CA LEU A 300 -14.19 10.81 -1.68
C LEU A 300 -14.55 9.66 -0.72
N SER A 301 -15.44 9.89 0.23
CA SER A 301 -15.89 8.86 1.20
C SER A 301 -16.53 7.67 0.49
N VAL A 302 -17.37 7.92 -0.53
CA VAL A 302 -17.98 6.86 -1.35
C VAL A 302 -16.90 6.00 -2.01
N VAL A 303 -15.92 6.65 -2.65
CA VAL A 303 -14.88 5.95 -3.41
C VAL A 303 -13.92 5.19 -2.48
N GLN A 304 -13.63 5.70 -1.28
CA GLN A 304 -12.87 4.98 -0.25
C GLN A 304 -13.60 3.75 0.29
N ILE A 305 -14.93 3.82 0.48
CA ILE A 305 -15.74 2.65 0.87
C ILE A 305 -15.68 1.59 -0.23
N VAL A 306 -15.86 1.99 -1.50
CA VAL A 306 -15.74 1.08 -2.66
C VAL A 306 -14.35 0.42 -2.68
N GLN A 307 -13.28 1.20 -2.53
CA GLN A 307 -11.91 0.69 -2.47
C GLN A 307 -11.72 -0.35 -1.35
N SER A 308 -12.22 -0.06 -0.15
CA SER A 308 -12.06 -0.94 1.02
C SER A 308 -12.77 -2.28 0.82
N LEU A 309 -14.03 -2.24 0.37
CA LEU A 309 -14.86 -3.43 0.19
C LEU A 309 -14.38 -4.29 -0.99
N TYR A 310 -14.28 -3.70 -2.18
CA TYR A 310 -13.91 -4.45 -3.39
C TYR A 310 -12.43 -4.85 -3.40
N GLY A 311 -11.55 -4.09 -2.73
CA GLY A 311 -10.16 -4.47 -2.52
C GLY A 311 -10.02 -5.84 -1.84
N VAL A 312 -10.73 -6.06 -0.73
CA VAL A 312 -10.70 -7.33 0.00
C VAL A 312 -11.36 -8.46 -0.79
N ILE A 313 -12.54 -8.23 -1.38
CA ILE A 313 -13.28 -9.25 -2.13
C ILE A 313 -12.46 -9.79 -3.31
N VAL A 314 -11.76 -8.89 -4.02
CA VAL A 314 -11.02 -9.23 -5.24
C VAL A 314 -9.66 -9.86 -4.93
N GLN A 315 -8.99 -9.42 -3.87
CA GLN A 315 -7.67 -9.94 -3.49
C GLN A 315 -7.74 -11.29 -2.76
N ALA A 316 -8.89 -11.66 -2.18
CA ALA A 316 -9.01 -12.90 -1.43
C ALA A 316 -8.86 -14.16 -2.32
N PRO A 317 -7.97 -15.10 -1.95
CA PRO A 317 -7.69 -16.30 -2.75
C PRO A 317 -8.80 -17.36 -2.69
N SER A 318 -9.61 -17.39 -1.62
CA SER A 318 -10.64 -18.40 -1.34
C SER A 318 -12.08 -17.97 -1.65
N SER A 319 -12.29 -16.77 -2.21
CA SER A 319 -13.65 -16.27 -2.50
C SER A 319 -14.38 -17.18 -3.51
N PRO A 320 -15.64 -17.59 -3.23
CA PRO A 320 -16.41 -18.41 -4.14
C PRO A 320 -16.61 -17.68 -5.47
N LYS A 321 -16.36 -18.40 -6.58
CA LYS A 321 -16.32 -17.82 -7.93
C LYS A 321 -17.54 -16.96 -8.29
N GLY A 322 -18.73 -17.34 -7.81
CA GLY A 322 -19.96 -16.58 -8.03
C GLY A 322 -19.91 -15.19 -7.40
N ASN A 323 -19.45 -15.08 -6.15
CA ASN A 323 -19.36 -13.78 -5.46
C ASN A 323 -18.31 -12.88 -6.10
N ARG A 324 -17.17 -13.44 -6.51
CA ARG A 324 -16.11 -12.70 -7.19
C ARG A 324 -16.59 -12.14 -8.54
N SER A 325 -17.27 -12.95 -9.36
CA SER A 325 -17.78 -12.51 -10.66
C SER A 325 -18.78 -11.36 -10.53
N THR A 326 -19.76 -11.48 -9.64
CA THR A 326 -20.72 -10.38 -9.38
C THR A 326 -20.02 -9.12 -8.88
N ALA A 327 -19.06 -9.26 -7.97
CA ALA A 327 -18.32 -8.11 -7.46
C ALA A 327 -17.50 -7.39 -8.56
N LEU A 328 -16.99 -8.12 -9.55
CA LEU A 328 -16.30 -7.51 -10.70
C LEU A 328 -17.27 -6.77 -11.63
N GLU A 329 -18.46 -7.31 -11.85
CA GLU A 329 -19.52 -6.62 -12.61
C GLU A 329 -19.97 -5.34 -11.91
N ASP A 330 -20.22 -5.41 -10.60
CA ASP A 330 -20.60 -4.27 -9.77
C ASP A 330 -19.50 -3.20 -9.75
N LEU A 331 -18.23 -3.60 -9.59
CA LEU A 331 -17.09 -2.69 -9.63
C LEU A 331 -16.94 -2.04 -11.02
N GLY A 332 -17.12 -2.83 -12.08
CA GLY A 332 -17.11 -2.35 -13.46
C GLY A 332 -18.19 -1.30 -13.71
N ALA A 333 -19.39 -1.49 -13.16
CA ALA A 333 -20.47 -0.52 -13.24
C ALA A 333 -20.13 0.80 -12.52
N ILE A 334 -19.64 0.73 -11.28
CA ILE A 334 -19.21 1.91 -10.50
C ILE A 334 -18.12 2.68 -11.26
N LEU A 335 -17.08 2.00 -11.73
CA LEU A 335 -16.01 2.62 -12.51
C LEU A 335 -16.54 3.21 -13.82
N GLY A 336 -17.54 2.56 -14.44
CA GLY A 336 -18.26 3.05 -15.61
C GLY A 336 -18.86 4.44 -15.40
N TYR A 337 -19.52 4.66 -14.26
CA TYR A 337 -20.06 5.98 -13.88
C TYR A 337 -18.98 7.02 -13.57
N MET A 338 -17.83 6.61 -13.04
CA MET A 338 -16.71 7.50 -12.73
C MET A 338 -15.89 7.90 -13.96
N THR A 339 -15.83 7.01 -14.97
CA THR A 339 -14.97 7.14 -16.16
C THR A 339 -15.10 8.49 -16.86
N PRO A 340 -16.31 9.06 -17.11
CA PRO A 340 -16.47 10.33 -17.82
C PRO A 340 -15.73 11.50 -17.18
N TYR A 341 -15.55 11.46 -15.86
CA TYR A 341 -14.93 12.52 -15.04
C TYR A 341 -13.43 12.32 -14.81
N PHE A 342 -12.87 11.16 -15.17
CA PHE A 342 -11.46 10.87 -15.00
C PHE A 342 -10.63 11.35 -16.21
N PRO A 343 -9.45 11.99 -16.00
CA PRO A 343 -8.85 12.33 -14.70
C PRO A 343 -9.60 13.45 -13.98
N PHE A 344 -9.78 13.31 -12.67
CA PHE A 344 -10.48 14.29 -11.86
C PHE A 344 -9.59 15.52 -11.65
N GLN A 345 -10.08 16.69 -12.05
CA GLN A 345 -9.33 17.95 -11.99
C GLN A 345 -10.12 19.02 -11.23
N PRO A 346 -9.44 19.85 -10.40
CA PRO A 346 -10.07 20.98 -9.75
C PRO A 346 -10.36 22.10 -10.75
N SER A 347 -11.59 22.62 -10.71
CA SER A 347 -11.99 23.81 -11.48
C SER A 347 -11.50 25.09 -10.78
N GLY A 348 -10.47 25.74 -11.34
CA GLY A 348 -10.09 27.15 -11.09
C GLY A 348 -9.55 27.54 -9.71
N THR A 349 -9.78 26.75 -8.66
CA THR A 349 -9.37 27.06 -7.27
C THR A 349 -8.10 26.28 -6.90
N ARG A 350 -7.07 27.01 -6.43
CA ARG A 350 -5.78 26.44 -5.96
C ARG A 350 -5.80 26.16 -4.46
N ASP A 351 -6.90 25.60 -3.94
CA ASP A 351 -6.89 25.14 -2.56
C ASP A 351 -6.12 23.81 -2.50
N ILE A 352 -5.05 23.79 -1.71
CA ILE A 352 -4.18 22.63 -1.52
C ILE A 352 -4.98 21.41 -1.06
N LYS A 353 -5.98 21.60 -0.18
CA LYS A 353 -6.81 20.49 0.33
C LYS A 353 -7.66 19.88 -0.78
N VAL A 354 -8.30 20.73 -1.58
CA VAL A 354 -9.09 20.31 -2.75
C VAL A 354 -8.20 19.57 -3.74
N GLU A 355 -7.03 20.12 -4.08
CA GLU A 355 -6.05 19.47 -4.96
C GLU A 355 -5.56 18.11 -4.45
N GLN A 356 -5.43 17.95 -3.13
CA GLN A 356 -5.10 16.68 -2.48
C GLN A 356 -6.24 15.67 -2.60
N SER A 357 -7.48 16.06 -2.29
CA SER A 357 -8.65 15.17 -2.45
C SER A 357 -8.86 14.72 -3.89
N PHE A 358 -8.66 15.60 -4.87
CA PHE A 358 -8.68 15.22 -6.29
C PHE A 358 -7.56 14.25 -6.66
N GLN A 359 -6.37 14.42 -6.09
CA GLN A 359 -5.28 13.47 -6.30
C GLN A 359 -5.60 12.10 -5.70
N GLU A 360 -6.14 12.07 -4.48
CA GLU A 360 -6.57 10.85 -3.83
C GLU A 360 -7.63 10.11 -4.66
N LEU A 361 -8.66 10.83 -5.15
CA LEU A 361 -9.67 10.27 -6.06
C LEU A 361 -9.05 9.62 -7.31
N ASN A 362 -8.08 10.29 -7.93
CA ASN A 362 -7.39 9.74 -9.10
C ASN A 362 -6.61 8.46 -8.75
N LEU A 363 -5.91 8.43 -7.62
CA LEU A 363 -5.15 7.27 -7.16
C LEU A 363 -6.07 6.08 -6.85
N ILE A 364 -7.18 6.32 -6.15
CA ILE A 364 -8.15 5.26 -5.84
C ILE A 364 -8.77 4.71 -7.14
N PHE A 365 -9.12 5.59 -8.09
CA PHE A 365 -9.63 5.15 -9.39
C PHE A 365 -8.61 4.29 -10.15
N CYS A 366 -7.34 4.70 -10.19
CA CYS A 366 -6.27 3.90 -10.80
C CYS A 366 -6.13 2.53 -10.12
N GLU A 367 -6.18 2.47 -8.80
CA GLU A 367 -6.09 1.20 -8.07
C GLU A 367 -7.29 0.29 -8.34
N LEU A 368 -8.51 0.81 -8.27
CA LEU A 368 -9.72 0.04 -8.55
C LEU A 368 -9.74 -0.49 -9.99
N ALA A 369 -9.36 0.35 -10.96
CA ALA A 369 -9.20 -0.08 -12.35
C ALA A 369 -8.12 -1.18 -12.48
N SER A 370 -7.02 -1.06 -11.76
CA SER A 370 -5.95 -2.07 -11.76
C SER A 370 -6.41 -3.41 -11.19
N LEU A 371 -7.20 -3.40 -10.11
CA LEU A 371 -7.78 -4.60 -9.49
C LEU A 371 -8.72 -5.32 -10.46
N LEU A 372 -9.56 -4.56 -11.17
CA LEU A 372 -10.46 -5.07 -12.18
C LEU A 372 -9.65 -5.73 -13.32
N VAL A 373 -8.69 -5.01 -13.91
CA VAL A 373 -7.85 -5.51 -15.02
C VAL A 373 -7.06 -6.77 -14.63
N LEU A 374 -6.37 -6.76 -13.49
CA LEU A 374 -5.56 -7.89 -13.03
C LEU A 374 -6.41 -9.15 -12.83
N THR A 375 -7.61 -8.97 -12.29
CA THR A 375 -8.51 -10.09 -12.01
C THR A 375 -9.16 -10.66 -13.27
N THR A 376 -9.66 -9.81 -14.17
CA THR A 376 -10.25 -10.26 -15.44
C THR A 376 -9.22 -11.00 -16.30
N ASN A 377 -7.96 -10.57 -16.27
CA ASN A 377 -6.86 -11.24 -16.96
C ASN A 377 -6.55 -12.61 -16.34
N ALA A 378 -6.52 -12.70 -15.01
CA ALA A 378 -6.29 -13.96 -14.32
C ALA A 378 -7.40 -15.00 -14.58
N GLU A 379 -8.66 -14.56 -14.65
CA GLU A 379 -9.80 -15.43 -14.97
C GLU A 379 -9.73 -15.93 -16.42
N SER A 380 -9.41 -15.05 -17.36
CA SER A 380 -9.25 -15.39 -18.78
C SER A 380 -8.13 -16.41 -19.00
N ALA A 381 -6.99 -16.25 -18.33
CA ALA A 381 -5.86 -17.18 -18.41
C ALA A 381 -6.17 -18.59 -17.83
N ARG A 382 -7.05 -18.67 -16.84
CA ARG A 382 -7.50 -19.96 -16.26
C ARG A 382 -8.47 -20.69 -17.19
N ALA A 383 -9.33 -19.97 -17.91
CA ALA A 383 -10.29 -20.55 -18.84
C ALA A 383 -9.59 -21.22 -20.03
N THR A 384 -8.57 -20.60 -20.61
CA THR A 384 -7.81 -21.15 -21.75
C THR A 384 -7.04 -22.43 -21.41
N ARG A 385 -6.55 -22.58 -20.17
CA ARG A 385 -5.81 -23.78 -19.73
C ARG A 385 -6.68 -25.02 -19.54
N ARG A 386 -8.00 -24.88 -19.31
CA ARG A 386 -8.92 -26.01 -19.08
C ARG A 386 -9.62 -26.51 -20.35
N GLY A 387 -9.56 -25.76 -21.45
CA GLY A 387 -10.37 -25.99 -22.65
C GLY A 387 -9.60 -26.51 -23.87
N ASN A 388 -8.87 -27.62 -23.76
CA ASN A 388 -8.36 -28.35 -24.94
C ASN A 388 -9.04 -29.70 -25.18
N GLY A 389 -10.09 -30.05 -24.41
CA GLY A 389 -10.93 -31.21 -24.65
C GLY A 389 -12.37 -30.79 -24.95
N ARG A 390 -12.87 -31.08 -26.15
CA ARG A 390 -14.21 -30.79 -26.68
C ARG A 390 -14.52 -29.32 -27.01
N GLN A 391 -13.94 -28.84 -28.10
CA GLN A 391 -14.59 -27.82 -28.94
C GLN A 391 -15.49 -28.50 -29.97
N GLN A 392 -16.77 -28.64 -29.66
CA GLN A 392 -17.84 -28.66 -30.67
C GLN A 392 -19.17 -28.36 -29.97
N GLY A 393 -19.74 -27.19 -30.28
CA GLY A 393 -21.15 -26.89 -30.04
C GLY A 393 -21.47 -25.93 -28.87
N SER A 394 -21.17 -24.63 -29.00
CA SER A 394 -22.02 -23.57 -28.45
C SER A 394 -21.62 -22.21 -29.05
N LYS A 395 -22.29 -21.82 -30.14
CA LYS A 395 -22.19 -20.49 -30.77
C LYS A 395 -23.37 -19.57 -30.37
N ALA A 396 -24.04 -19.83 -29.24
CA ALA A 396 -25.28 -19.14 -28.88
C ALA A 396 -25.21 -18.20 -27.65
N ALA A 397 -24.03 -18.05 -27.01
CA ALA A 397 -23.89 -17.22 -25.79
C ALA A 397 -22.92 -16.01 -25.94
N ALA A 398 -22.59 -15.60 -27.18
CA ALA A 398 -21.64 -14.51 -27.46
C ALA A 398 -22.32 -13.15 -27.74
N GLY A 399 -23.55 -12.94 -27.24
CA GLY A 399 -24.35 -11.73 -27.52
C GLY A 399 -24.30 -10.63 -26.46
N GLY A 400 -23.73 -10.88 -25.26
CA GLY A 400 -23.86 -9.96 -24.12
C GLY A 400 -22.57 -9.31 -23.58
N THR A 401 -21.38 -9.79 -23.96
CA THR A 401 -20.10 -9.42 -23.31
C THR A 401 -19.27 -8.37 -24.05
N ASP A 402 -19.68 -7.95 -25.24
CA ASP A 402 -18.91 -7.00 -26.08
C ASP A 402 -18.93 -5.56 -25.51
N GLY A 403 -19.95 -5.20 -24.72
CA GLY A 403 -20.05 -3.89 -24.07
C GLY A 403 -19.06 -3.70 -22.92
N GLY A 404 -18.89 -4.73 -22.06
CA GLY A 404 -18.01 -4.67 -20.89
C GLY A 404 -16.52 -4.62 -21.26
N ALA A 405 -16.12 -5.37 -22.29
CA ALA A 405 -14.74 -5.35 -22.78
C ALA A 405 -14.34 -3.98 -23.37
N LYS A 406 -15.27 -3.30 -24.07
CA LYS A 406 -15.05 -1.95 -24.60
C LYS A 406 -14.92 -0.90 -23.49
N ALA A 407 -15.78 -0.97 -22.47
CA ALA A 407 -15.71 -0.06 -21.31
C ALA A 407 -14.37 -0.20 -20.57
N LEU A 408 -13.92 -1.43 -20.32
CA LEU A 408 -12.63 -1.70 -19.67
C LEU A 408 -11.44 -1.19 -20.51
N SER A 409 -11.51 -1.34 -21.84
CA SER A 409 -10.48 -0.83 -22.76
C SER A 409 -10.38 0.71 -22.70
N ILE A 410 -11.52 1.41 -22.70
CA ILE A 410 -11.55 2.87 -22.57
C ILE A 410 -10.98 3.32 -21.21
N GLN A 411 -11.38 2.64 -20.13
CA GLN A 411 -10.86 2.93 -18.78
C GLN A 411 -9.34 2.73 -18.72
N THR A 412 -8.86 1.61 -19.26
CA THR A 412 -7.44 1.30 -19.35
C THR A 412 -6.67 2.40 -20.07
N GLN A 413 -7.16 2.83 -21.24
CA GLN A 413 -6.50 3.86 -22.04
C GLN A 413 -6.44 5.20 -21.30
N ARG A 414 -7.53 5.62 -20.63
CA ARG A 414 -7.51 6.85 -19.83
C ARG A 414 -6.53 6.76 -18.66
N VAL A 415 -6.47 5.60 -17.98
CA VAL A 415 -5.52 5.36 -16.88
C VAL A 415 -4.08 5.38 -17.39
N SER A 416 -3.79 4.78 -18.55
CA SER A 416 -2.45 4.83 -19.13
C SER A 416 -2.04 6.25 -19.49
N ASP A 417 -2.93 7.03 -20.12
CA ASP A 417 -2.64 8.42 -20.51
C ASP A 417 -2.33 9.29 -19.27
N TYR A 418 -3.13 9.12 -18.21
CA TYR A 418 -2.91 9.79 -16.93
C TYR A 418 -1.56 9.42 -16.28
N ILE A 419 -1.22 8.13 -16.24
CA ILE A 419 0.05 7.65 -15.68
C ILE A 419 1.25 8.16 -16.50
N LEU A 420 1.17 8.11 -17.83
CA LEU A 420 2.21 8.61 -18.72
C LEU A 420 2.46 10.10 -18.49
N GLN A 421 1.40 10.89 -18.37
CA GLN A 421 1.49 12.31 -18.07
C GLN A 421 2.17 12.58 -16.71
N LEU A 422 1.78 11.86 -15.66
CA LEU A 422 2.38 12.01 -14.33
C LEU A 422 3.86 11.62 -14.30
N LEU A 423 4.23 10.49 -14.93
CA LEU A 423 5.61 10.01 -14.95
C LEU A 423 6.53 10.94 -15.76
N ARG A 424 6.02 11.54 -16.84
CA ARG A 424 6.76 12.52 -17.65
C ARG A 424 6.83 13.91 -17.02
N GLY A 425 5.99 14.19 -16.02
CA GLY A 425 5.85 15.53 -15.44
C GLY A 425 5.22 16.54 -16.41
N GLU A 426 4.44 16.05 -17.38
CA GLU A 426 3.75 16.90 -18.34
C GLU A 426 2.54 17.59 -17.67
N PRO A 427 2.26 18.86 -18.00
CA PRO A 427 1.12 19.56 -17.42
C PRO A 427 -0.20 19.03 -17.99
N SER A 428 -1.17 18.76 -17.10
CA SER A 428 -2.50 18.26 -17.46
C SER A 428 -3.35 19.22 -18.30
N SER A 429 -2.96 20.49 -18.39
CA SER A 429 -3.50 21.51 -19.29
C SER A 429 -2.53 22.71 -19.34
N GLY A 430 -2.48 23.42 -20.47
CA GLY A 430 -1.43 24.37 -20.89
C GLY A 430 -1.16 25.63 -20.04
N SER A 431 -1.45 25.62 -18.73
CA SER A 431 -1.19 26.72 -17.79
C SER A 431 -0.67 26.26 -16.41
N GLN A 432 -0.56 24.96 -16.15
CA GLN A 432 -0.06 24.45 -14.86
C GLN A 432 1.43 24.11 -14.95
N LEU A 433 2.23 24.46 -13.94
CA LEU A 433 3.55 23.83 -13.76
C LEU A 433 3.31 22.33 -13.54
N GLY A 434 4.15 21.47 -14.14
CA GLY A 434 4.05 20.02 -13.95
C GLY A 434 3.99 19.65 -12.48
N ARG A 435 2.95 18.91 -12.06
CA ARG A 435 2.75 18.52 -10.66
C ARG A 435 3.87 17.57 -10.24
N THR A 436 4.57 17.90 -9.16
CA THR A 436 5.59 17.01 -8.61
C THR A 436 4.91 15.81 -7.94
N LEU A 437 5.32 14.60 -8.33
CA LEU A 437 4.79 13.37 -7.77
C LEU A 437 5.33 13.18 -6.34
N THR A 438 4.46 12.83 -5.39
CA THR A 438 4.88 12.52 -4.01
C THR A 438 5.19 11.03 -3.87
N PRO A 439 6.03 10.60 -2.90
CA PRO A 439 6.31 9.18 -2.67
C PRO A 439 5.06 8.32 -2.45
N SER A 440 4.10 8.83 -1.66
CA SER A 440 2.82 8.15 -1.43
C SER A 440 1.99 8.00 -2.71
N ALA A 441 1.96 9.04 -3.55
CA ALA A 441 1.26 8.96 -4.83
C ALA A 441 1.94 7.98 -5.79
N TYR A 442 3.28 7.97 -5.86
CA TYR A 442 4.02 7.00 -6.67
C TYR A 442 3.71 5.57 -6.22
N ALA A 443 3.75 5.29 -4.91
CA ALA A 443 3.39 3.99 -4.35
C ALA A 443 1.94 3.57 -4.70
N GLY A 444 0.99 4.51 -4.63
CA GLY A 444 -0.40 4.28 -5.02
C GLY A 444 -0.62 4.01 -6.52
N LEU A 445 0.29 4.45 -7.39
CA LEU A 445 0.23 4.19 -8.83
C LEU A 445 0.79 2.82 -9.22
N LEU A 446 1.63 2.20 -8.37
CA LEU A 446 2.33 0.96 -8.72
C LEU A 446 1.40 -0.20 -9.10
N PRO A 447 0.27 -0.46 -8.41
CA PRO A 447 -0.67 -1.50 -8.83
C PRO A 447 -1.21 -1.27 -10.25
N ALA A 448 -1.49 -0.01 -10.60
CA ALA A 448 -1.97 0.37 -11.93
C ALA A 448 -0.88 0.24 -13.00
N ILE A 449 0.34 0.68 -12.72
CA ILE A 449 1.49 0.46 -13.61
C ILE A 449 1.68 -1.05 -13.85
N TRP A 450 1.66 -1.86 -12.78
CA TRP A 450 1.77 -3.31 -12.88
C TRP A 450 0.65 -3.94 -13.71
N ALA A 451 -0.60 -3.51 -13.51
CA ALA A 451 -1.74 -3.97 -14.29
C ALA A 451 -1.57 -3.70 -15.79
N LEU A 452 -1.15 -2.48 -16.15
CA LEU A 452 -0.89 -2.07 -17.53
C LEU A 452 0.24 -2.89 -18.17
N LEU A 453 1.32 -3.16 -17.43
CA LEU A 453 2.44 -3.99 -17.88
C LEU A 453 2.04 -5.47 -18.12
N ASN A 454 1.00 -5.95 -17.44
CA ASN A 454 0.53 -7.34 -17.53
C ASN A 454 -0.66 -7.54 -18.49
N MET A 455 -1.05 -6.51 -19.24
CA MET A 455 -2.08 -6.64 -20.27
C MET A 455 -1.53 -7.45 -21.44
N SER A 456 -1.71 -8.77 -21.40
CA SER A 456 -1.29 -9.67 -22.48
C SER A 456 -2.46 -10.39 -23.13
N SER A 457 -2.61 -10.09 -24.42
CA SER A 457 -2.83 -11.05 -25.51
C SER A 457 -4.19 -11.74 -25.68
N SER A 458 -5.29 -11.02 -25.47
CA SER A 458 -6.59 -11.43 -26.03
C SER A 458 -7.05 -10.43 -27.10
N GLY A 459 -7.12 -10.86 -28.37
CA GLY A 459 -7.83 -10.18 -29.46
C GLY A 459 -7.17 -8.98 -30.14
N THR A 460 -6.76 -7.95 -29.38
CA THR A 460 -6.25 -6.65 -29.89
C THR A 460 -4.77 -6.46 -29.54
N LEU A 461 -3.92 -7.34 -30.10
CA LEU A 461 -2.53 -7.52 -29.69
C LEU A 461 -1.64 -6.27 -29.81
N ALA A 462 -1.84 -5.43 -30.83
CA ALA A 462 -0.94 -4.29 -31.08
C ALA A 462 -1.11 -3.17 -30.05
N GLN A 463 -2.34 -2.69 -29.83
CA GLN A 463 -2.60 -1.52 -29.00
C GLN A 463 -2.24 -1.74 -27.52
N HIS A 464 -2.55 -2.92 -26.95
CA HIS A 464 -2.20 -3.20 -25.55
C HIS A 464 -0.70 -3.35 -25.34
N GLN A 465 0.02 -3.89 -26.33
CA GLN A 465 1.47 -3.98 -26.28
C GLN A 465 2.13 -2.60 -26.36
N GLU A 466 1.62 -1.71 -27.22
CA GLU A 466 2.07 -0.31 -27.31
C GLU A 466 1.88 0.42 -25.97
N ILE A 467 0.73 0.25 -25.30
CA ILE A 467 0.48 0.85 -23.98
C ILE A 467 1.47 0.32 -22.94
N ALA A 468 1.66 -1.00 -22.87
CA ALA A 468 2.59 -1.62 -21.92
C ALA A 468 4.03 -1.11 -22.13
N SER A 469 4.46 -1.04 -23.39
CA SER A 469 5.79 -0.53 -23.76
C SER A 469 5.97 0.94 -23.40
N ALA A 470 4.98 1.79 -23.73
CA ALA A 470 5.01 3.20 -23.39
C ALA A 470 5.08 3.44 -21.87
N VAL A 471 4.32 2.66 -21.09
CA VAL A 471 4.31 2.73 -19.63
C VAL A 471 5.63 2.26 -19.03
N LEU A 472 6.21 1.17 -19.56
CA LEU A 472 7.53 0.70 -19.14
C LEU A 472 8.60 1.77 -19.41
N HIS A 473 8.62 2.32 -20.63
CA HIS A 473 9.55 3.38 -21.01
C HIS A 473 9.43 4.59 -20.09
N ALA A 474 8.22 5.10 -19.87
CA ALA A 474 7.99 6.24 -18.99
C ALA A 474 8.41 5.96 -17.54
N THR A 475 8.19 4.73 -17.05
CA THR A 475 8.60 4.31 -15.70
C THR A 475 10.12 4.31 -15.54
N VAL A 476 10.83 3.70 -16.50
CA VAL A 476 12.31 3.64 -16.50
C VAL A 476 12.90 5.03 -16.63
N GLU A 477 12.39 5.83 -17.58
CA GLU A 477 12.82 7.21 -17.81
C GLU A 477 12.59 8.09 -16.57
N HIS A 478 11.45 7.95 -15.89
CA HIS A 478 11.17 8.64 -14.65
C HIS A 478 12.19 8.28 -13.55
N SER A 479 12.58 7.00 -13.45
CA SER A 479 13.61 6.55 -12.50
C SER A 479 14.99 7.16 -12.80
N ILE A 480 15.36 7.33 -14.07
CA ILE A 480 16.61 7.99 -14.48
C ILE A 480 16.56 9.48 -14.11
N LYS A 481 15.49 10.18 -14.51
CA LYS A 481 15.35 11.64 -14.34
C LYS A 481 15.16 12.07 -12.88
N THR A 482 14.63 11.18 -12.02
CA THR A 482 14.43 11.49 -10.61
C THR A 482 15.76 11.79 -9.94
N SER A 483 15.88 12.98 -9.33
CA SER A 483 17.08 13.41 -8.62
C SER A 483 17.37 12.50 -7.41
N SER A 484 18.64 12.20 -7.14
CA SER A 484 19.05 11.43 -5.95
C SER A 484 18.75 12.13 -4.62
N LYS A 485 18.47 13.43 -4.63
CA LYS A 485 18.02 14.18 -3.45
C LYS A 485 16.52 14.06 -3.21
N SER A 486 15.76 13.54 -4.18
CA SER A 486 14.31 13.36 -4.05
C SER A 486 13.98 12.14 -3.21
N ALA A 487 12.97 12.25 -2.34
CA ALA A 487 12.40 11.11 -1.63
C ALA A 487 11.84 10.04 -2.56
N LEU A 488 11.61 10.35 -3.85
CA LEU A 488 11.21 9.40 -4.88
C LEU A 488 12.33 8.51 -5.41
N LYS A 489 13.62 8.84 -5.18
CA LYS A 489 14.70 8.09 -5.83
C LYS A 489 14.72 6.63 -5.38
N LYS A 490 14.60 6.39 -4.08
CA LYS A 490 14.55 5.04 -3.52
C LYS A 490 13.39 4.23 -4.12
N PRO A 491 12.11 4.63 -4.00
CA PRO A 491 11.00 3.84 -4.52
C PRO A 491 11.05 3.64 -6.04
N THR A 492 11.46 4.65 -6.82
CA THR A 492 11.58 4.48 -8.28
C THR A 492 12.64 3.44 -8.68
N ILE A 493 13.80 3.44 -8.00
CA ILE A 493 14.83 2.41 -8.22
C ILE A 493 14.31 1.04 -7.76
N GLU A 494 13.71 0.97 -6.58
CA GLU A 494 13.24 -0.26 -5.96
C GLU A 494 12.18 -0.96 -6.84
N PHE A 495 11.26 -0.21 -7.43
CA PHE A 495 10.25 -0.74 -8.34
C PHE A 495 10.87 -1.27 -9.65
N VAL A 496 11.69 -0.48 -10.34
CA VAL A 496 12.32 -0.90 -11.61
C VAL A 496 13.26 -2.09 -11.38
N ALA A 497 14.00 -2.12 -10.26
CA ALA A 497 14.81 -3.26 -9.86
C ALA A 497 13.99 -4.54 -9.73
N ARG A 498 12.80 -4.49 -9.10
CA ARG A 498 11.89 -5.64 -9.05
C ARG A 498 11.45 -6.09 -10.43
N LEU A 499 11.04 -5.17 -11.30
CA LEU A 499 10.62 -5.51 -12.67
C LEU A 499 11.71 -6.26 -13.44
N VAL A 500 12.96 -5.81 -13.34
CA VAL A 500 14.09 -6.48 -14.00
C VAL A 500 14.37 -7.84 -13.37
N LEU A 501 14.35 -7.96 -12.04
CA LEU A 501 14.58 -9.24 -11.36
C LEU A 501 13.47 -10.26 -11.59
N LEU A 502 12.22 -9.85 -11.78
CA LEU A 502 11.11 -10.76 -12.10
C LEU A 502 11.40 -11.59 -13.37
N SER A 503 12.05 -10.99 -14.37
CA SER A 503 12.43 -11.71 -15.60
C SER A 503 13.46 -12.82 -15.37
N THR A 504 14.15 -12.80 -14.22
CA THR A 504 15.18 -13.78 -13.85
C THR A 504 14.67 -14.84 -12.87
N GLU A 505 13.43 -14.72 -12.37
CA GLU A 505 12.91 -15.57 -11.31
C GLU A 505 12.22 -16.82 -11.91
N PRO A 506 12.71 -18.05 -11.66
CA PRO A 506 12.15 -19.26 -12.27
C PRO A 506 10.71 -19.57 -11.84
N ARG A 507 10.32 -19.14 -10.64
CA ARG A 507 8.99 -19.42 -10.06
C ARG A 507 7.94 -18.37 -10.42
N TYR A 508 8.34 -17.33 -11.15
CA TYR A 508 7.46 -16.28 -11.64
C TYR A 508 6.66 -16.75 -12.87
N HIS A 509 5.34 -16.64 -12.80
CA HIS A 509 4.40 -17.12 -13.83
C HIS A 509 3.47 -16.03 -14.39
N GLY A 510 3.69 -14.75 -14.03
CA GLY A 510 2.93 -13.61 -14.55
C GLY A 510 3.02 -13.43 -16.07
N SER A 511 2.31 -12.47 -16.67
CA SER A 511 2.31 -12.26 -18.12
C SER A 511 3.43 -11.34 -18.61
N PHE A 512 3.86 -10.39 -17.76
CA PHE A 512 4.97 -9.49 -18.04
C PHE A 512 6.29 -10.26 -18.23
N ARG A 513 7.04 -9.95 -19.30
CA ARG A 513 8.37 -10.51 -19.61
C ARG A 513 9.20 -9.45 -20.33
N LEU A 514 10.46 -9.31 -19.93
CA LEU A 514 11.47 -8.52 -20.63
C LEU A 514 12.11 -9.33 -21.77
N GLY A 515 12.83 -8.67 -22.68
CA GLY A 515 13.47 -9.31 -23.83
C GLY A 515 12.55 -9.56 -25.04
N ARG A 516 11.42 -8.85 -25.12
CA ARG A 516 10.48 -8.92 -26.26
C ARG A 516 10.75 -7.84 -27.30
N ASP A 517 11.21 -6.68 -26.84
CA ASP A 517 11.46 -5.51 -27.65
C ASP A 517 12.89 -5.00 -27.39
N GLN A 518 13.63 -4.75 -28.46
CA GLN A 518 15.00 -4.29 -28.41
C GLN A 518 15.10 -2.87 -27.83
N ASP A 519 14.09 -2.03 -28.08
CA ASP A 519 14.08 -0.65 -27.58
C ASP A 519 13.87 -0.61 -26.05
N GLU A 520 13.01 -1.50 -25.52
CA GLU A 520 12.81 -1.69 -24.08
C GLU A 520 14.09 -2.18 -23.40
N ASP A 521 14.74 -3.18 -23.99
CA ASP A 521 16.00 -3.74 -23.49
C ASP A 521 17.10 -2.67 -23.46
N GLN A 522 17.24 -1.88 -24.53
CA GLN A 522 18.22 -0.78 -24.60
C GLN A 522 17.99 0.26 -23.50
N LYS A 523 16.74 0.59 -23.19
CA LYS A 523 16.39 1.55 -22.13
C LYS A 523 16.71 1.01 -20.74
N LEU A 524 16.49 -0.28 -20.52
CA LEU A 524 16.87 -0.94 -19.27
C LEU A 524 18.39 -1.06 -19.13
N GLU A 525 19.12 -1.33 -20.22
CA GLU A 525 20.59 -1.27 -20.23
C GLU A 525 21.10 0.12 -19.85
N GLU A 526 20.51 1.18 -20.43
CA GLU A 526 20.82 2.58 -20.10
C GLU A 526 20.58 2.87 -18.61
N TRP A 527 19.44 2.45 -18.08
CA TRP A 527 19.10 2.61 -16.66
C TRP A 527 20.07 1.87 -15.74
N VAL A 528 20.40 0.60 -16.04
CA VAL A 528 21.38 -0.16 -15.24
C VAL A 528 22.75 0.50 -15.28
N ALA A 529 23.21 0.92 -16.46
CA ALA A 529 24.47 1.64 -16.62
C ALA A 529 24.46 3.04 -15.97
N HIS A 530 23.28 3.57 -15.61
CA HIS A 530 23.15 4.83 -14.86
C HIS A 530 23.28 4.62 -13.35
N LEU A 531 22.90 3.46 -12.79
CA LEU A 531 22.87 3.20 -11.34
C LEU A 531 24.15 3.49 -10.52
N PRO A 532 25.38 3.38 -11.06
CA PRO A 532 26.57 3.80 -10.32
C PRO A 532 26.57 5.29 -9.92
N GLN A 533 25.91 6.15 -10.71
CA GLN A 533 25.79 7.58 -10.40
C GLN A 533 24.95 7.85 -9.14
N PRO A 534 23.66 7.43 -9.04
CA PRO A 534 22.90 7.62 -7.81
C PRO A 534 23.52 6.86 -6.64
N LEU A 535 24.17 5.71 -6.85
CA LEU A 535 24.91 5.02 -5.78
C LEU A 535 26.01 5.91 -5.18
N TRP A 536 26.75 6.62 -6.05
CA TRP A 536 27.77 7.58 -5.63
C TRP A 536 27.17 8.80 -4.92
N GLU A 537 26.10 9.37 -5.47
CA GLU A 537 25.43 10.57 -4.93
C GLU A 537 24.77 10.30 -3.56
N LEU A 538 24.17 9.12 -3.38
CA LEU A 538 23.50 8.71 -2.15
C LEU A 538 24.51 8.30 -1.08
N GLY A 539 25.41 7.37 -1.41
CA GLY A 539 26.45 6.85 -0.50
C GLY A 539 25.93 6.57 0.92
N ALA A 540 26.65 7.09 1.93
CA ALA A 540 26.26 6.93 3.33
C ALA A 540 25.04 7.78 3.77
N ASN A 541 24.56 8.70 2.93
CA ASN A 541 23.43 9.58 3.28
C ASN A 541 22.08 8.86 3.18
N ASN A 542 22.01 7.78 2.41
CA ASN A 542 20.80 6.94 2.31
C ASN A 542 21.20 5.47 2.15
N LEU A 543 21.52 4.84 3.27
CA LEU A 543 22.00 3.45 3.31
C LEU A 543 21.01 2.47 2.67
N ALA A 544 19.71 2.66 2.89
CA ALA A 544 18.67 1.79 2.34
C ALA A 544 18.65 1.83 0.80
N ALA A 545 18.71 3.02 0.20
CA ALA A 545 18.73 3.15 -1.26
C ALA A 545 20.03 2.63 -1.88
N SER A 546 21.18 2.89 -1.25
CA SER A 546 22.46 2.32 -1.67
C SER A 546 22.47 0.79 -1.57
N GLU A 547 21.84 0.22 -0.54
CA GLU A 547 21.67 -1.22 -0.39
C GLU A 547 20.88 -1.83 -1.54
N ILE A 548 19.72 -1.24 -1.85
CA ILE A 548 18.84 -1.70 -2.93
C ILE A 548 19.61 -1.72 -4.26
N ILE A 549 20.38 -0.66 -4.57
CA ILE A 549 21.18 -0.60 -5.79
C ILE A 549 22.23 -1.71 -5.83
N ILE A 550 23.02 -1.88 -4.75
CA ILE A 550 24.09 -2.88 -4.69
C ILE A 550 23.51 -4.30 -4.80
N ARG A 551 22.44 -4.60 -4.05
CA ARG A 551 21.77 -5.90 -4.08
C ARG A 551 21.18 -6.18 -5.45
N PHE A 552 20.49 -5.22 -6.04
CA PHE A 552 19.95 -5.35 -7.39
C PHE A 552 21.06 -5.70 -8.39
N LEU A 553 22.13 -4.90 -8.44
CA LEU A 553 23.26 -5.13 -9.35
C LEU A 553 23.90 -6.50 -9.10
N LEU A 554 24.13 -6.88 -7.84
CA LEU A 554 24.69 -8.18 -7.50
C LEU A 554 23.78 -9.32 -7.99
N ARG A 555 22.49 -9.27 -7.70
CA ARG A 555 21.53 -10.33 -8.05
C ARG A 555 21.33 -10.44 -9.56
N VAL A 556 21.22 -9.32 -10.27
CA VAL A 556 21.00 -9.34 -11.73
C VAL A 556 22.21 -9.91 -12.48
N LEU A 557 23.43 -9.66 -11.97
CA LEU A 557 24.67 -10.23 -12.49
C LEU A 557 24.79 -11.72 -12.18
N GLN A 558 24.55 -12.11 -10.91
CA GLN A 558 24.58 -13.52 -10.48
C GLN A 558 23.60 -14.38 -11.29
N ARG A 559 22.43 -13.84 -11.62
CA ARG A 559 21.39 -14.52 -12.39
C ARG A 559 21.58 -14.43 -13.90
N ARG A 560 22.60 -13.71 -14.38
CA ARG A 560 22.94 -13.53 -15.80
C ARG A 560 21.73 -13.10 -16.65
N SER A 561 21.00 -12.08 -16.19
CA SER A 561 19.85 -11.55 -16.93
C SER A 561 20.22 -11.20 -18.36
N ARG A 562 19.43 -11.61 -19.36
CA ARG A 562 19.71 -11.35 -20.78
C ARG A 562 19.79 -9.87 -21.11
N VAL A 563 18.98 -9.06 -20.43
CA VAL A 563 18.90 -7.60 -20.62
C VAL A 563 20.15 -6.89 -20.08
N VAL A 564 20.79 -7.46 -19.05
CA VAL A 564 21.89 -6.77 -18.34
C VAL A 564 23.27 -7.38 -18.64
N HIS A 565 23.31 -8.68 -18.94
CA HIS A 565 24.53 -9.45 -19.19
C HIS A 565 25.05 -9.25 -20.63
N VAL A 566 24.96 -8.00 -21.10
CA VAL A 566 25.51 -7.54 -22.38
C VAL A 566 26.92 -6.99 -22.11
N PRO A 567 27.97 -7.41 -22.85
CA PRO A 567 29.35 -7.00 -22.59
C PRO A 567 29.54 -5.48 -22.50
N LYS A 568 28.82 -4.73 -23.33
CA LYS A 568 28.82 -3.26 -23.32
C LYS A 568 28.33 -2.67 -22.00
N THR A 569 27.22 -3.18 -21.47
CA THR A 569 26.62 -2.74 -20.20
C THR A 569 27.54 -3.06 -19.03
N ILE A 570 28.17 -4.23 -19.04
CA ILE A 570 29.15 -4.64 -18.02
C ILE A 570 30.39 -3.74 -18.05
N ALA A 571 30.95 -3.45 -19.22
CA ALA A 571 32.08 -2.52 -19.35
C ALA A 571 31.71 -1.10 -18.87
N ALA A 572 30.49 -0.65 -19.16
CA ALA A 572 29.98 0.63 -18.66
C ALA A 572 29.82 0.63 -17.13
N LEU A 573 29.32 -0.46 -16.53
CA LEU A 573 29.23 -0.60 -15.07
C LEU A 573 30.62 -0.61 -14.43
N ARG A 574 31.58 -1.37 -14.97
CA ARG A 574 32.95 -1.44 -14.43
C ARG A 574 33.62 -0.07 -14.40
N SER A 575 33.57 0.66 -15.51
CA SER A 575 34.15 2.01 -15.61
C SER A 575 33.46 3.03 -14.71
N LYS A 576 32.11 3.01 -14.64
CA LYS A 576 31.34 3.97 -13.82
C LYS A 576 31.32 3.68 -12.33
N LEU A 577 31.65 2.45 -11.89
CA LEU A 577 31.77 2.11 -10.47
C LEU A 577 33.13 2.51 -9.86
N VAL A 578 34.16 2.76 -10.67
CA VAL A 578 35.49 3.18 -10.16
C VAL A 578 35.40 4.36 -9.18
N PRO A 579 34.68 5.48 -9.47
CA PRO A 579 34.58 6.63 -8.57
C PRO A 579 33.88 6.35 -7.25
N TYR A 580 33.13 5.24 -7.14
CA TYR A 580 32.49 4.82 -5.88
C TYR A 580 33.55 4.41 -4.84
N PHE A 581 34.67 3.86 -5.28
CA PHE A 581 35.77 3.40 -4.42
C PHE A 581 36.92 4.40 -4.35
N SER A 582 37.37 4.93 -5.49
CA SER A 582 38.42 5.94 -5.53
C SER A 582 38.30 6.86 -6.74
N MET A 583 38.71 8.12 -6.58
CA MET A 583 38.73 9.11 -7.67
C MET A 583 40.06 9.86 -7.68
N THR A 584 40.58 10.15 -8.87
CA THR A 584 41.80 10.97 -9.01
C THR A 584 41.39 12.41 -9.29
N HIS A 585 41.67 13.31 -8.36
CA HIS A 585 41.43 14.74 -8.51
C HIS A 585 42.71 15.43 -8.99
N ALA A 586 42.61 16.29 -10.02
CA ALA A 586 43.75 16.91 -10.69
C ALA A 586 44.75 17.62 -9.74
N VAL A 587 44.24 18.20 -8.64
CA VAL A 587 45.07 18.94 -7.66
C VAL A 587 45.31 18.14 -6.37
N ARG A 588 44.39 17.25 -6.00
CA ARG A 588 44.42 16.58 -4.68
C ARG A 588 44.97 15.16 -4.75
N GLY A 589 45.29 14.69 -5.96
CA GLY A 589 45.70 13.31 -6.20
C GLY A 589 44.55 12.33 -5.96
N GLN A 590 44.89 11.14 -5.46
CA GLN A 590 43.91 10.09 -5.18
C GLN A 590 43.05 10.46 -3.97
N LEU A 591 41.73 10.40 -4.12
CA LEU A 591 40.74 10.57 -3.07
C LEU A 591 39.89 9.32 -2.94
N LEU A 592 39.49 9.00 -1.71
CA LEU A 592 38.57 7.89 -1.45
C LEU A 592 37.14 8.28 -1.85
N GLY A 593 36.44 7.32 -2.46
CA GLY A 593 35.05 7.46 -2.87
C GLY A 593 34.05 7.25 -1.72
N PRO A 594 32.74 7.35 -2.01
CA PRO A 594 31.66 7.16 -1.03
C PRO A 594 31.69 5.85 -0.26
N TYR A 595 32.26 4.77 -0.82
CA TYR A 595 32.47 3.50 -0.12
C TYR A 595 33.12 3.67 1.27
N SER A 596 34.16 4.51 1.34
CA SER A 596 34.92 4.75 2.57
C SER A 596 34.08 5.36 3.70
N LYS A 597 32.98 6.04 3.36
CA LYS A 597 32.07 6.69 4.31
C LYS A 597 30.98 5.75 4.85
N LEU A 598 30.84 4.55 4.30
CA LEU A 598 29.88 3.57 4.81
C LEU A 598 30.28 3.15 6.24
N PRO A 599 29.32 2.88 7.14
CA PRO A 599 29.64 2.36 8.47
C PRO A 599 30.36 1.01 8.40
N ALA A 600 31.43 0.82 9.19
CA ALA A 600 32.21 -0.42 9.19
C ALA A 600 31.40 -1.65 9.63
N ALA A 601 30.44 -1.46 10.54
CA ALA A 601 29.52 -2.51 10.98
C ALA A 601 28.42 -2.85 9.95
N SER A 602 28.28 -2.05 8.88
CA SER A 602 27.23 -2.25 7.89
C SER A 602 27.59 -3.40 6.94
N PRO A 603 26.64 -4.33 6.66
CA PRO A 603 26.87 -5.39 5.66
C PRO A 603 27.11 -4.84 4.25
N LEU A 604 26.77 -3.55 4.01
CA LEU A 604 26.92 -2.89 2.71
C LEU A 604 28.35 -2.88 2.18
N ARG A 605 29.35 -2.77 3.06
CA ARG A 605 30.75 -2.77 2.63
C ARG A 605 31.12 -4.11 1.98
N ARG A 606 30.69 -5.24 2.56
CA ARG A 606 30.93 -6.56 1.98
C ARG A 606 30.09 -6.80 0.74
N LEU A 607 28.83 -6.37 0.72
CA LEU A 607 27.97 -6.46 -0.46
C LEU A 607 28.55 -5.71 -1.67
N ALA A 608 29.15 -4.53 -1.45
CA ALA A 608 29.81 -3.78 -2.51
C ALA A 608 31.03 -4.53 -3.07
N LEU A 609 31.79 -5.22 -2.21
CA LEU A 609 32.92 -6.05 -2.63
C LEU A 609 32.46 -7.30 -3.40
N ASP A 610 31.38 -7.95 -2.96
CA ASP A 610 30.78 -9.09 -3.67
C ASP A 610 30.29 -8.70 -5.06
N LEU A 611 29.72 -7.50 -5.20
CA LEU A 611 29.33 -6.93 -6.48
C LEU A 611 30.52 -6.78 -7.41
N VAL A 612 31.62 -6.17 -6.94
CA VAL A 612 32.82 -6.01 -7.77
C VAL A 612 33.42 -7.37 -8.15
N ALA A 613 33.55 -8.27 -7.19
CA ALA A 613 34.07 -9.61 -7.46
C ALA A 613 33.25 -10.34 -8.54
N THR A 614 31.92 -10.25 -8.46
CA THR A 614 31.00 -10.82 -9.46
C THR A 614 31.19 -10.18 -10.85
N LEU A 615 31.38 -8.86 -10.92
CA LEU A 615 31.65 -8.13 -12.17
C LEU A 615 32.97 -8.54 -12.84
N VAL A 616 34.00 -8.81 -12.03
CA VAL A 616 35.35 -9.16 -12.51
C VAL A 616 35.38 -10.61 -12.99
N SER A 617 34.75 -11.53 -12.25
CA SER A 617 34.77 -12.99 -12.52
C SER A 617 34.22 -13.36 -13.91
N GLY A 618 33.23 -12.63 -14.39
CA GLY A 618 32.46 -13.03 -15.56
C GLY A 618 33.04 -12.60 -16.92
N PHE A 619 34.00 -11.66 -16.95
CA PHE A 619 34.23 -10.85 -18.16
C PHE A 619 35.70 -10.41 -18.35
N GLY A 620 36.61 -11.37 -18.57
CA GLY A 620 37.92 -11.15 -19.23
C GLY A 620 38.95 -10.25 -18.53
N THR A 621 40.22 -10.47 -18.88
CA THR A 621 41.44 -9.97 -18.22
C THR A 621 41.91 -8.58 -18.65
N ALA A 622 41.01 -7.66 -19.00
CA ALA A 622 41.43 -6.27 -19.23
C ALA A 622 41.75 -5.62 -17.87
N GLU A 623 42.94 -5.01 -17.77
CA GLU A 623 43.45 -4.29 -16.60
C GLU A 623 42.34 -3.52 -15.89
N ASP A 624 41.84 -4.08 -14.79
CA ASP A 624 40.60 -3.62 -14.21
C ASP A 624 40.89 -2.47 -13.25
N GLY A 625 40.82 -1.24 -13.76
CA GLY A 625 40.92 -0.03 -12.92
C GLY A 625 39.93 -0.05 -11.74
N LEU A 626 38.86 -0.84 -11.84
CA LEU A 626 37.94 -1.12 -10.73
C LEU A 626 38.60 -1.93 -9.60
N CYS A 627 39.33 -3.01 -9.88
CA CYS A 627 40.05 -3.79 -8.86
C CYS A 627 41.08 -2.92 -8.13
N THR A 628 41.85 -2.14 -8.88
CA THR A 628 42.83 -1.21 -8.30
C THR A 628 42.15 -0.17 -7.40
N ALA A 629 41.00 0.37 -7.81
CA ALA A 629 40.24 1.32 -7.00
C ALA A 629 39.68 0.69 -5.72
N VAL A 630 39.23 -0.57 -5.77
CA VAL A 630 38.79 -1.31 -4.58
C VAL A 630 39.95 -1.56 -3.63
N GLU A 631 41.09 -2.02 -4.14
CA GLU A 631 42.30 -2.25 -3.34
C GLU A 631 42.69 -0.99 -2.56
N LEU A 632 42.74 0.16 -3.24
CA LEU A 632 43.01 1.44 -2.59
C LEU A 632 41.97 1.81 -1.52
N ALA A 633 40.71 1.43 -1.71
CA ALA A 633 39.62 1.76 -0.79
C ALA A 633 39.56 0.86 0.45
N VAL A 634 40.07 -0.38 0.37
CA VAL A 634 40.07 -1.34 1.49
C VAL A 634 41.40 -1.43 2.23
N VAL A 635 42.49 -0.90 1.66
CA VAL A 635 43.82 -0.92 2.32
C VAL A 635 43.74 -0.29 3.72
N GLY A 636 44.17 -1.06 4.72
CA GLY A 636 44.16 -0.63 6.12
C GLY A 636 42.78 -0.69 6.80
N THR A 637 41.75 -1.23 6.15
CA THR A 637 40.43 -1.44 6.74
C THR A 637 40.19 -2.93 7.09
N GLY A 638 39.17 -3.22 7.90
CA GLY A 638 38.82 -4.60 8.30
C GLY A 638 38.33 -5.48 7.14
N GLU A 639 38.02 -4.87 6.01
CA GLU A 639 37.49 -5.50 4.80
C GLU A 639 38.60 -5.92 3.83
N GLN A 640 39.86 -5.50 4.05
CA GLN A 640 41.00 -5.88 3.21
C GLN A 640 41.14 -7.40 3.09
N GLY A 641 41.11 -8.12 4.22
CA GLY A 641 41.23 -9.59 4.22
C GLY A 641 40.07 -10.28 3.52
N TYR A 642 38.86 -9.73 3.65
CA TYR A 642 37.68 -10.24 2.94
C TYR A 642 37.83 -10.05 1.43
N TRP A 643 38.25 -8.87 0.98
CA TRP A 643 38.47 -8.59 -0.44
C TRP A 643 39.51 -9.53 -1.07
N THR A 644 40.65 -9.75 -0.40
CA THR A 644 41.67 -10.69 -0.88
C THR A 644 41.09 -12.10 -1.06
N GLN A 645 40.33 -12.59 -0.07
CA GLN A 645 39.72 -13.92 -0.12
C GLN A 645 38.71 -14.06 -1.27
N VAL A 646 37.82 -13.07 -1.45
CA VAL A 646 36.80 -13.14 -2.50
C VAL A 646 37.45 -13.05 -3.88
N ARG A 647 38.42 -12.13 -4.07
CA ARG A 647 39.15 -11.96 -5.32
C ARG A 647 39.87 -13.25 -5.76
N GLU A 648 40.55 -13.92 -4.83
CA GLU A 648 41.23 -15.19 -5.11
C GLU A 648 40.27 -16.27 -5.61
N LYS A 649 39.10 -16.41 -4.96
CA LYS A 649 38.08 -17.39 -5.36
C LYS A 649 37.47 -17.13 -6.74
N THR A 650 37.50 -15.88 -7.19
CA THR A 650 36.92 -15.47 -8.47
C THR A 650 37.88 -15.51 -9.66
N CYS A 651 39.19 -15.62 -9.40
CA CYS A 651 40.21 -15.72 -10.44
C CYS A 651 40.54 -17.15 -10.88
N TYR A 652 40.00 -18.16 -10.17
CA TYR A 652 40.01 -19.57 -10.55
C TYR A 652 38.69 -19.95 -11.21
#